data_AF-A0A6P8HQE1-F1
#
_entry.id   AF-A0A6P8HQE1-F1
#
_cell.length_a   1.000
_cell.length_b   1.000
_cell.length_c   1.000
_cell.angle_alpha   90.00
_cell.angle_beta   90.00
_cell.angle_gamma   90.00
#
_symmetry.space_group_name_H-M   'P 1'
#
loop_
_entity.id
_entity.type
_entity.pdbx_description
1 polymer ?
#
loop_
_entity_poly.entity_id
_entity_poly.type
_entity_poly.pdbx_seq_one_letter_code
_entity_poly.pdbx_strand_id
1 'polypeptide(L)'
;MEEDKVRTNDYQETHFLLINKHVGERKSAKRMVGLVGMAILIGFVLFSAENYLTASDHGRDTTRQQSGLVRPRMRRQTQNTTTTSPATDDSCAFSEEAKRAGIPKFINKIRDVYVKAYPYVVLYREDMSVEQMRRTYSHYDPRPSKLKALTDSSIALAKELEEIKVNKRLLKIRERRMLALAKHFLEHHFGSPFRDNYYAGAWMSGPGSQCTRDGIAYVRLQVATIFLLFQPSNSEVLEDVFASLRRTGEGITQYHANVRRGIRSGMVNTETECKAGLRCLQSLYFGFGRERNNGNAILGWFVPDNYAFNMTRFLSSLRANKTTVNQWREKYNSTLRNSVLRLLVERIGKPLNDLIYYLENEHHLYCVPDNVIHGLASRPVRYVYFNGTRTNERTKMYLERGEILYGSSSYNMVLSYFTTLSYTPAEIHKMGWRMLRQLYPQAIQIAQNITGIKDESIAVKEFKKYINRPEMFLNEKPFPANESDERAHQICSSMRDAERFCPVRYAAMQKWFKIAREGMNHIEPLLTDLFYHLPGPKKTTPSCPVDVSISFDPSAGVQSYHRSQSWCPSPAQYNLPFFVDRMGPKYAEWSVSAHEARPGHHLQLQGYEENFSDTCPSSLDLLDDQQFTAFSEGWAMYAENPLAAKDIDLFKNHPLKWYGMLKAQIWRALRLIIDTGLHYKYMTRDQAVQMFHEYLWESSDITEKEINRYQSWAGQAASYMTGQLAIWSMRKDAERRLGTKFNLKEFHYQVLSHGQAPLNFIKEHVETYVDCTLDRSKPGCKEILKEDKPVLSNSTRAEIRRRKMNKKRIWKLKKHLQHLQHSQTFYF
;
A
#
# COMPACT_ATOMS: atom_id res chain seq x y z
N MET A 1 -39.27 -40.01 1.07
CA MET A 1 -38.47 -40.96 0.29
C MET A 1 -37.04 -40.81 0.82
N GLU A 2 -36.85 -41.16 2.09
CA GLU A 2 -36.58 -42.55 2.57
C GLU A 2 -35.07 -42.75 2.52
N GLU A 3 -34.38 -42.50 3.63
CA GLU A 3 -34.16 -43.45 4.74
C GLU A 3 -33.50 -44.74 4.28
N ASP A 4 -32.27 -44.98 4.75
CA ASP A 4 -31.97 -46.28 5.34
C ASP A 4 -30.95 -46.17 6.49
N LYS A 5 -31.00 -47.11 7.44
CA LYS A 5 -30.38 -47.02 8.79
C LYS A 5 -29.50 -48.23 9.12
N VAL A 6 -28.30 -48.01 9.68
CA VAL A 6 -27.58 -48.96 10.58
C VAL A 6 -26.68 -48.10 11.51
N ARG A 7 -26.96 -47.85 12.81
CA ARG A 7 -26.86 -48.71 14.04
C ARG A 7 -25.47 -49.35 14.25
N THR A 8 -24.87 -49.51 15.44
CA THR A 8 -24.99 -48.95 16.82
C THR A 8 -23.80 -49.52 17.62
N ASN A 9 -23.19 -48.75 18.54
CA ASN A 9 -23.06 -49.13 19.97
C ASN A 9 -22.10 -48.19 20.74
N ASP A 10 -22.61 -47.65 21.84
CA ASP A 10 -21.82 -47.21 23.00
C ASP A 10 -21.23 -48.42 23.74
N TYR A 11 -20.24 -48.18 24.61
CA TYR A 11 -20.36 -48.55 26.04
C TYR A 11 -19.37 -47.75 26.90
N GLN A 12 -19.84 -47.33 28.08
CA GLN A 12 -19.07 -46.64 29.12
C GLN A 12 -18.31 -47.64 30.01
N GLU A 13 -17.20 -47.23 30.66
CA GLU A 13 -17.15 -46.91 32.12
C GLU A 13 -15.72 -46.71 32.66
N THR A 14 -15.64 -46.21 33.90
CA THR A 14 -14.45 -45.66 34.58
C THR A 14 -13.99 -46.46 35.82
N HIS A 15 -12.76 -46.18 36.27
CA HIS A 15 -12.11 -46.53 37.57
C HIS A 15 -11.31 -47.84 37.66
N PHE A 16 -10.00 -47.75 37.98
CA PHE A 16 -9.51 -47.77 39.38
C PHE A 16 -8.01 -47.38 39.47
N LEU A 17 -7.51 -47.22 40.70
CA LEU A 17 -6.16 -46.71 41.04
C LEU A 17 -5.34 -47.72 41.89
N LEU A 18 -4.00 -47.55 41.84
CA LEU A 18 -3.01 -47.71 42.93
C LEU A 18 -2.32 -49.06 43.27
N ILE A 19 -0.97 -48.96 43.38
CA ILE A 19 0.00 -49.52 44.38
C ILE A 19 1.04 -50.59 43.95
N ASN A 20 2.32 -50.15 43.88
CA ASN A 20 3.62 -50.74 44.31
C ASN A 20 4.05 -52.18 43.87
N LYS A 21 5.33 -52.60 43.85
CA LYS A 21 6.53 -52.19 44.62
C LYS A 21 7.88 -52.76 44.04
N HIS A 22 8.98 -51.98 44.12
CA HIS A 22 10.41 -52.40 44.30
C HIS A 22 11.15 -53.25 43.21
N VAL A 23 12.50 -53.36 43.12
CA VAL A 23 13.72 -52.65 43.62
C VAL A 23 14.95 -53.09 42.79
N GLY A 24 16.04 -52.29 42.69
CA GLY A 24 17.37 -52.81 42.28
C GLY A 24 18.45 -51.77 41.90
N GLU A 25 19.42 -51.50 42.79
CA GLU A 25 20.57 -50.60 42.56
C GLU A 25 21.89 -51.35 42.22
N ARG A 26 22.87 -50.65 41.60
CA ARG A 26 24.31 -50.45 42.02
C ARG A 26 25.16 -49.91 40.85
N LYS A 27 25.81 -48.73 40.91
CA LYS A 27 27.02 -48.23 41.65
C LYS A 27 28.33 -48.28 40.84
N SER A 28 29.03 -47.12 40.80
CA SER A 28 30.49 -46.85 40.59
C SER A 28 30.70 -45.63 39.65
N ALA A 29 31.57 -44.63 39.87
CA ALA A 29 32.31 -44.15 41.06
C ALA A 29 32.68 -42.63 40.93
N LYS A 30 33.71 -42.15 41.67
CA LYS A 30 34.07 -40.73 41.93
C LYS A 30 35.37 -40.23 41.28
N ARG A 31 35.44 -38.91 40.97
CA ARG A 31 36.42 -37.88 41.48
C ARG A 31 36.00 -36.49 40.90
N MET A 32 35.63 -35.47 41.69
CA MET A 32 36.47 -34.43 42.35
C MET A 32 37.42 -33.70 41.37
N VAL A 33 37.52 -32.36 41.24
CA VAL A 33 37.10 -31.12 41.98
C VAL A 33 36.94 -29.97 40.93
N GLY A 34 36.15 -28.89 41.05
CA GLY A 34 35.16 -28.44 42.03
C GLY A 34 34.69 -26.98 41.80
N LEU A 35 33.61 -26.58 42.51
CA LEU A 35 33.14 -25.22 42.89
C LEU A 35 33.00 -24.13 41.78
N VAL A 36 31.77 -23.68 41.43
CA VAL A 36 30.90 -22.72 42.16
C VAL A 36 31.48 -21.28 42.17
N GLY A 37 30.77 -20.22 41.79
CA GLY A 37 29.40 -20.13 41.26
C GLY A 37 28.93 -18.66 41.18
N MET A 38 27.95 -18.35 40.32
CA MET A 38 27.28 -17.05 40.32
C MET A 38 26.51 -16.83 41.63
N ALA A 39 26.51 -15.61 42.19
CA ALA A 39 25.28 -14.85 42.48
C ALA A 39 25.56 -13.40 42.96
N ILE A 40 24.52 -12.56 42.78
CA ILE A 40 24.23 -11.27 43.43
C ILE A 40 25.13 -10.07 43.05
N LEU A 41 24.52 -9.13 42.32
CA LEU A 41 25.01 -7.76 42.12
C LEU A 41 23.90 -6.78 42.54
N ILE A 42 24.10 -6.08 43.65
CA ILE A 42 23.39 -4.84 44.02
C ILE A 42 24.45 -3.84 44.49
N GLY A 43 24.35 -2.59 44.01
CA GLY A 43 24.92 -1.44 44.71
C GLY A 43 26.25 -0.91 44.17
N PHE A 44 26.17 0.23 43.47
CA PHE A 44 27.07 1.40 43.52
C PHE A 44 28.57 1.22 43.84
N VAL A 45 29.44 1.78 43.00
CA VAL A 45 30.21 3.02 43.30
C VAL A 45 31.10 3.45 42.09
N LEU A 46 31.33 4.76 42.04
CA LEU A 46 32.12 5.58 41.12
C LEU A 46 33.65 5.30 41.13
N PHE A 47 34.31 5.57 39.98
CA PHE A 47 35.73 6.01 39.83
C PHE A 47 36.82 5.02 40.33
N SER A 48 38.06 4.95 39.81
CA SER A 48 38.81 5.73 38.80
C SER A 48 40.14 5.02 38.48
N ALA A 49 40.72 5.27 37.29
CA ALA A 49 42.18 5.20 37.00
C ALA A 49 42.87 3.80 37.17
N GLU A 50 44.03 3.47 36.57
CA GLU A 50 44.79 4.06 35.46
C GLU A 50 45.65 2.95 34.80
N ASN A 51 46.06 3.20 33.54
CA ASN A 51 47.25 2.74 32.80
C ASN A 51 48.14 1.58 33.31
N TYR A 52 48.62 0.77 32.36
CA TYR A 52 50.03 0.48 31.99
C TYR A 52 50.04 -0.85 31.18
N LEU A 53 50.84 -1.14 30.15
CA LEU A 53 51.64 -0.44 29.14
C LEU A 53 52.34 -1.56 28.32
N THR A 54 52.75 -1.27 27.08
CA THR A 54 53.74 -1.92 26.18
C THR A 54 53.15 -2.53 24.89
N ALA A 55 53.85 -2.53 23.73
CA ALA A 55 54.63 -1.52 22.98
C ALA A 55 55.63 -2.23 22.03
N SER A 56 55.38 -2.16 20.72
CA SER A 56 56.35 -2.00 19.60
C SER A 56 55.60 -2.34 18.29
N ASP A 57 55.52 -1.55 17.21
CA ASP A 57 56.25 -0.42 16.61
C ASP A 57 57.05 -0.83 15.36
N HIS A 58 56.71 -0.22 14.22
CA HIS A 58 57.66 0.49 13.34
C HIS A 58 56.96 1.11 12.11
N GLY A 59 57.26 2.39 11.81
CA GLY A 59 57.63 2.73 10.43
C GLY A 59 56.94 3.85 9.63
N ARG A 60 56.89 5.09 10.15
CA ARG A 60 57.10 6.38 9.38
C ARG A 60 56.15 6.77 8.22
N ASP A 61 55.94 8.03 7.82
CA ASP A 61 56.11 9.40 8.35
C ASP A 61 55.44 10.33 7.28
N THR A 62 54.55 11.31 7.54
CA THR A 62 54.95 12.71 7.83
C THR A 62 53.74 13.66 8.02
N THR A 63 53.81 14.46 9.09
CA THR A 63 53.35 15.87 9.26
C THR A 63 51.92 16.38 8.96
N ARG A 64 51.14 16.54 10.06
CA ARG A 64 50.83 17.84 10.74
C ARG A 64 49.80 18.82 10.11
N GLN A 65 48.61 18.91 10.74
CA GLN A 65 47.96 20.21 11.01
C GLN A 65 47.10 20.19 12.30
N GLN A 66 47.04 21.33 13.01
CA GLN A 66 46.51 21.45 14.37
C GLN A 66 45.03 21.85 14.43
N SER A 67 44.36 21.45 15.51
CA SER A 67 43.03 21.93 15.92
C SER A 67 43.07 23.35 16.50
N GLY A 68 42.09 24.19 16.16
CA GLY A 68 41.87 25.51 16.76
C GLY A 68 40.39 25.89 16.86
N LEU A 69 39.92 26.19 18.07
CA LEU A 69 38.56 26.64 18.37
C LEU A 69 38.35 28.11 17.94
N VAL A 70 37.20 28.44 17.34
CA VAL A 70 36.79 29.84 17.10
C VAL A 70 35.30 30.07 17.44
N ARG A 71 35.04 31.16 18.18
CA ARG A 71 33.73 31.64 18.65
C ARG A 71 32.84 32.21 17.51
N PRO A 72 31.51 32.29 17.68
CA PRO A 72 30.62 32.88 16.68
C PRO A 72 30.85 34.40 16.54
N ARG A 73 31.02 34.88 15.31
CA ARG A 73 31.26 36.30 15.00
C ARG A 73 29.98 36.95 14.49
N MET A 74 29.44 37.92 15.24
CA MET A 74 28.44 38.86 14.72
C MET A 74 28.99 39.55 13.47
N ARG A 75 28.16 39.75 12.43
CA ARG A 75 28.52 40.54 11.25
C ARG A 75 27.56 41.72 11.10
N ARG A 76 28.14 42.91 10.94
CA ARG A 76 27.45 44.21 10.78
C ARG A 76 26.57 44.23 9.53
N GLN A 77 25.56 45.09 9.56
CA GLN A 77 24.88 45.59 8.36
C GLN A 77 25.88 46.29 7.44
N THR A 78 25.80 46.00 6.14
CA THR A 78 26.27 46.86 5.05
C THR A 78 25.21 46.82 3.96
N GLN A 79 24.74 47.98 3.53
CA GLN A 79 23.69 48.15 2.53
C GLN A 79 24.21 47.88 1.10
N ASN A 80 23.26 47.75 0.18
CA ASN A 80 23.41 47.88 -1.28
C ASN A 80 24.33 46.87 -1.99
N THR A 81 23.77 45.69 -2.23
CA THR A 81 23.89 45.05 -3.55
C THR A 81 22.49 44.87 -4.14
N THR A 82 22.37 45.21 -5.44
CA THR A 82 21.13 45.13 -6.20
C THR A 82 20.58 43.70 -6.19
N THR A 83 19.31 43.55 -5.80
CA THR A 83 18.60 42.28 -5.90
C THR A 83 18.32 41.95 -7.36
N THR A 84 19.23 41.23 -8.00
CA THR A 84 18.88 40.42 -9.17
C THR A 84 17.89 39.36 -8.71
N SER A 85 16.68 39.40 -9.28
CA SER A 85 15.72 38.30 -9.09
C SER A 85 16.39 36.98 -9.53
N PRO A 86 16.17 35.86 -8.83
CA PRO A 86 16.56 34.57 -9.35
C PRO A 86 15.91 34.38 -10.71
N ALA A 87 16.70 34.08 -11.74
CA ALA A 87 16.17 33.78 -13.06
C ALA A 87 15.10 32.69 -12.91
N THR A 88 13.88 33.00 -13.33
CA THR A 88 12.77 32.04 -13.32
C THR A 88 13.11 30.90 -14.27
N ASP A 89 13.20 29.69 -13.73
CA ASP A 89 13.42 28.48 -14.52
C ASP A 89 12.21 28.23 -15.43
N ASP A 90 12.31 28.72 -16.66
CA ASP A 90 11.25 28.71 -17.68
C ASP A 90 10.87 27.28 -18.13
N SER A 91 11.71 26.29 -17.81
CA SER A 91 11.35 24.87 -17.98
C SER A 91 10.06 24.53 -17.21
N CYS A 92 9.88 25.12 -16.02
CA CYS A 92 8.75 24.86 -15.13
C CYS A 92 7.52 25.74 -15.38
N ALA A 93 7.61 26.75 -16.25
CA ALA A 93 6.46 27.58 -16.63
C ALA A 93 5.42 26.79 -17.44
N PHE A 94 4.16 27.23 -17.39
CA PHE A 94 3.10 26.67 -18.24
C PHE A 94 3.26 27.13 -19.69
N SER A 95 2.96 26.26 -20.65
CA SER A 95 2.87 26.60 -22.08
C SER A 95 1.80 27.66 -22.35
N GLU A 96 1.95 28.40 -23.46
CA GLU A 96 0.93 29.35 -23.90
C GLU A 96 -0.42 28.67 -24.16
N GLU A 97 -0.41 27.43 -24.65
CA GLU A 97 -1.64 26.65 -24.80
C GLU A 97 -2.29 26.35 -23.45
N ALA A 98 -1.51 25.97 -22.42
CA ALA A 98 -2.04 25.74 -21.09
C ALA A 98 -2.61 27.01 -20.45
N LYS A 99 -1.95 28.17 -20.66
CA LYS A 99 -2.46 29.48 -20.23
C LYS A 99 -3.76 29.83 -20.97
N ARG A 100 -3.79 29.72 -22.30
CA ARG A 100 -4.96 29.97 -23.16
C ARG A 100 -6.16 29.10 -22.79
N ALA A 101 -5.93 27.82 -22.51
CA ALA A 101 -6.96 26.88 -22.08
C ALA A 101 -7.36 27.04 -20.60
N GLY A 102 -6.77 27.98 -19.85
CA GLY A 102 -7.11 28.24 -18.45
C GLY A 102 -6.68 27.15 -17.46
N ILE A 103 -5.84 26.21 -17.88
CA ILE A 103 -5.48 25.02 -17.09
C ILE A 103 -4.91 25.39 -15.70
N PRO A 104 -3.98 26.34 -15.54
CA PRO A 104 -3.44 26.67 -14.21
C PRO A 104 -4.51 27.15 -13.22
N LYS A 105 -5.49 27.91 -13.71
CA LYS A 105 -6.63 28.38 -12.92
C LYS A 105 -7.55 27.22 -12.52
N PHE A 106 -7.81 26.30 -13.44
CA PHE A 106 -8.64 25.12 -13.18
C PHE A 106 -7.98 24.15 -12.20
N ILE A 107 -6.66 23.93 -12.32
CA ILE A 107 -5.88 23.13 -11.37
C ILE A 107 -5.94 23.71 -9.95
N ASN A 108 -5.83 25.04 -9.80
CA ASN A 108 -6.01 25.69 -8.50
C ASN A 108 -7.46 25.54 -7.96
N LYS A 109 -8.47 25.61 -8.83
CA LYS A 109 -9.87 25.33 -8.46
C LYS A 109 -10.04 23.90 -7.91
N ILE A 110 -9.40 22.90 -8.50
CA ILE A 110 -9.38 21.53 -7.95
C ILE A 110 -8.76 21.52 -6.55
N ARG A 111 -7.59 22.15 -6.34
CA ARG A 111 -6.94 22.23 -5.00
C ARG A 111 -7.86 22.85 -3.96
N ASP A 112 -8.56 23.92 -4.31
CA ASP A 112 -9.43 24.65 -3.37
C ASP A 112 -10.71 23.89 -3.05
N VAL A 113 -11.30 23.17 -4.01
CA VAL A 113 -12.44 22.28 -3.75
C VAL A 113 -12.00 21.04 -2.97
N TYR A 114 -10.86 20.43 -3.30
CA TYR A 114 -10.32 19.28 -2.58
C TYR A 114 -10.02 19.60 -1.12
N VAL A 115 -9.41 20.75 -0.83
CA VAL A 115 -9.15 21.16 0.55
C VAL A 115 -10.45 21.48 1.30
N LYS A 116 -11.50 21.99 0.63
CA LYS A 116 -12.84 22.11 1.24
C LYS A 116 -13.50 20.76 1.51
N ALA A 117 -13.24 19.75 0.69
CA ALA A 117 -13.76 18.38 0.84
C ALA A 117 -13.03 17.59 1.95
N TYR A 118 -11.70 17.72 2.02
CA TYR A 118 -10.84 17.01 2.99
C TYR A 118 -10.02 17.99 3.85
N PRO A 119 -10.65 18.86 4.64
CA PRO A 119 -9.99 20.02 5.25
C PRO A 119 -8.92 19.69 6.31
N TYR A 120 -8.79 18.42 6.71
CA TYR A 120 -7.66 17.93 7.49
C TYR A 120 -6.34 17.82 6.70
N VAL A 121 -6.39 17.89 5.37
CA VAL A 121 -5.22 17.91 4.46
C VAL A 121 -4.64 19.32 4.27
N VAL A 122 -5.16 20.34 4.95
CA VAL A 122 -4.73 21.73 4.78
C VAL A 122 -3.24 21.96 5.08
N LEU A 123 -2.61 21.11 5.91
CA LEU A 123 -1.16 21.13 6.16
C LEU A 123 -0.29 20.86 4.93
N TYR A 124 -0.87 20.32 3.85
CA TYR A 124 -0.16 20.06 2.59
C TYR A 124 -0.28 21.24 1.59
N ARG A 125 -0.92 22.36 1.98
CA ARG A 125 -0.99 23.59 1.16
C ARG A 125 0.19 24.52 1.46
N GLU A 126 1.31 24.31 0.75
CA GLU A 126 2.51 25.15 0.88
C GLU A 126 2.30 26.63 0.48
N ASP A 127 1.18 26.93 -0.19
CA ASP A 127 0.75 28.26 -0.64
C ASP A 127 -0.08 29.06 0.40
N MET A 128 -0.31 28.51 1.60
CA MET A 128 -1.15 29.14 2.63
C MET A 128 -0.35 29.54 3.88
N SER A 129 -0.69 30.69 4.48
CA SER A 129 -0.19 31.06 5.82
C SER A 129 -0.80 30.17 6.91
N VAL A 130 -0.19 30.14 8.11
CA VAL A 130 -0.72 29.36 9.24
C VAL A 130 -2.13 29.83 9.64
N GLU A 131 -2.41 31.12 9.53
CA GLU A 131 -3.72 31.73 9.80
C GLU A 131 -4.75 31.33 8.74
N GLN A 132 -4.34 31.30 7.46
CA GLN A 132 -5.19 30.80 6.38
C GLN A 132 -5.48 29.30 6.55
N MET A 133 -4.46 28.50 6.85
CA MET A 133 -4.63 27.07 7.20
C MET A 133 -5.59 26.89 8.37
N ARG A 134 -5.46 27.69 9.43
CA ARG A 134 -6.33 27.64 10.63
C ARG A 134 -7.79 27.94 10.28
N ARG A 135 -8.05 28.94 9.43
CA ARG A 135 -9.41 29.32 8.99
C ARG A 135 -10.03 28.29 8.03
N THR A 136 -9.20 27.59 7.26
CA THR A 136 -9.65 26.57 6.29
C THR A 136 -9.77 25.17 6.92
N TYR A 137 -9.08 24.92 8.03
CA TYR A 137 -9.15 23.65 8.74
C TYR A 137 -10.57 23.36 9.27
N SER A 138 -10.98 22.12 9.06
CA SER A 138 -12.22 21.53 9.54
C SER A 138 -12.00 20.02 9.69
N HIS A 139 -12.90 19.39 10.42
CA HIS A 139 -12.81 18.03 10.91
C HIS A 139 -13.37 17.03 9.90
N TYR A 140 -13.02 15.76 10.00
CA TYR A 140 -13.64 14.69 9.21
C TYR A 140 -15.13 14.59 9.53
N ASP A 141 -15.97 14.68 8.50
CA ASP A 141 -17.43 14.78 8.61
C ASP A 141 -18.09 13.74 7.69
N PRO A 142 -18.27 12.49 8.15
CA PRO A 142 -18.83 11.41 7.34
C PRO A 142 -20.37 11.46 7.28
N ARG A 143 -21.01 12.63 7.46
CA ARG A 143 -22.46 12.74 7.28
C ARG A 143 -22.83 12.41 5.83
N PRO A 144 -23.90 11.64 5.56
CA PRO A 144 -24.24 11.21 4.20
C PRO A 144 -24.47 12.39 3.24
N SER A 145 -25.06 13.48 3.73
CA SER A 145 -25.23 14.73 2.97
C SER A 145 -23.91 15.41 2.56
N LYS A 146 -22.85 15.25 3.37
CA LYS A 146 -21.51 15.77 3.08
C LYS A 146 -20.77 14.88 2.09
N LEU A 147 -20.82 13.55 2.27
CA LEU A 147 -20.31 12.58 1.32
C LEU A 147 -20.96 12.77 -0.06
N LYS A 148 -22.28 12.99 -0.11
CA LYS A 148 -22.99 13.30 -1.36
C LYS A 148 -22.51 14.59 -2.00
N ALA A 149 -22.43 15.69 -1.23
CA ALA A 149 -21.96 16.98 -1.76
C ALA A 149 -20.51 16.91 -2.28
N LEU A 150 -19.64 16.14 -1.63
CA LEU A 150 -18.27 15.84 -2.08
C LEU A 150 -18.27 15.05 -3.40
N THR A 151 -19.04 13.96 -3.45
CA THR A 151 -19.20 13.09 -4.62
C THR A 151 -19.67 13.89 -5.83
N ASP A 152 -20.75 14.67 -5.67
CA ASP A 152 -21.35 15.52 -6.71
C ASP A 152 -20.39 16.63 -7.17
N SER A 153 -19.62 17.23 -6.24
CA SER A 153 -18.63 18.27 -6.58
C SER A 153 -17.49 17.73 -7.45
N SER A 154 -17.05 16.49 -7.17
CA SER A 154 -16.03 15.83 -7.99
C SER A 154 -16.54 15.52 -9.40
N ILE A 155 -17.79 15.04 -9.53
CA ILE A 155 -18.44 14.79 -10.82
C ILE A 155 -18.60 16.09 -11.62
N ALA A 156 -19.00 17.18 -10.97
CA ALA A 156 -19.16 18.48 -11.64
C ALA A 156 -17.81 19.01 -12.17
N LEU A 157 -16.74 18.91 -11.38
CA LEU A 157 -15.39 19.27 -11.83
C LEU A 157 -14.89 18.35 -12.95
N ALA A 158 -15.19 17.05 -12.92
CA ALA A 158 -14.81 16.12 -14.00
C ALA A 158 -15.43 16.56 -15.34
N LYS A 159 -16.71 16.93 -15.35
CA LYS A 159 -17.40 17.46 -16.54
C LYS A 159 -16.80 18.78 -17.02
N GLU A 160 -16.57 19.73 -16.11
CA GLU A 160 -15.94 21.01 -16.44
C GLU A 160 -14.54 20.82 -17.06
N LEU A 161 -13.77 19.83 -16.62
CA LEU A 161 -12.48 19.47 -17.22
C LEU A 161 -12.62 18.92 -18.65
N GLU A 162 -13.67 18.16 -18.95
CA GLU A 162 -13.94 17.64 -20.30
C GLU A 162 -14.36 18.74 -21.28
N GLU A 163 -14.97 19.83 -20.79
CA GLU A 163 -15.35 21.00 -21.59
C GLU A 163 -14.15 21.91 -21.95
N ILE A 164 -13.00 21.76 -21.29
CA ILE A 164 -11.79 22.56 -21.58
C ILE A 164 -11.19 22.16 -22.93
N LYS A 165 -11.46 22.99 -23.94
CA LYS A 165 -10.91 22.84 -25.30
C LYS A 165 -9.39 23.12 -25.31
N VAL A 166 -8.60 22.05 -25.38
CA VAL A 166 -7.13 22.10 -25.40
C VAL A 166 -6.53 21.30 -26.57
N ASN A 167 -5.58 21.91 -27.28
CA ASN A 167 -4.73 21.24 -28.24
C ASN A 167 -3.57 20.56 -27.52
N LYS A 168 -3.76 19.28 -27.18
CA LYS A 168 -2.76 18.48 -26.46
C LYS A 168 -1.38 18.45 -27.12
N ARG A 169 -1.25 18.63 -28.44
CA ARG A 169 0.06 18.65 -29.14
C ARG A 169 0.87 19.93 -28.89
N LEU A 170 0.26 20.99 -28.37
CA LEU A 170 0.94 22.24 -27.98
C LEU A 170 1.27 22.28 -26.48
N LEU A 171 0.80 21.31 -25.70
CA LEU A 171 1.13 21.16 -24.27
C LEU A 171 2.50 20.50 -24.05
N LYS A 172 3.19 20.91 -22.98
CA LYS A 172 4.37 20.18 -22.45
C LYS A 172 3.96 18.78 -21.99
N ILE A 173 4.90 17.82 -21.96
CA ILE A 173 4.61 16.44 -21.51
C ILE A 173 4.00 16.42 -20.09
N ARG A 174 4.60 17.18 -19.16
CA ARG A 174 4.10 17.35 -17.78
C ARG A 174 2.67 17.87 -17.71
N GLU A 175 2.25 18.71 -18.65
CA GLU A 175 0.90 19.28 -18.68
C GLU A 175 -0.14 18.26 -19.16
N ARG A 176 0.21 17.45 -20.16
CA ARG A 176 -0.62 16.29 -20.58
C ARG A 176 -0.76 15.27 -19.46
N ARG A 177 0.34 14.92 -18.76
CA ARG A 177 0.33 14.03 -17.59
C ARG A 177 -0.58 14.59 -16.50
N MET A 178 -0.39 15.86 -16.14
CA MET A 178 -1.21 16.59 -15.17
C MET A 178 -2.71 16.53 -15.49
N LEU A 179 -3.13 16.80 -16.74
CA LEU A 179 -4.54 16.73 -17.13
C LEU A 179 -5.10 15.31 -16.97
N ALA A 180 -4.33 14.29 -17.34
CA ALA A 180 -4.75 12.89 -17.18
C ALA A 180 -4.89 12.49 -15.70
N LEU A 181 -3.95 12.90 -14.85
CA LEU A 181 -4.03 12.70 -13.40
C LEU A 181 -5.24 13.43 -12.80
N ALA A 182 -5.50 14.67 -13.22
CA ALA A 182 -6.62 15.47 -12.75
C ALA A 182 -7.97 14.85 -13.17
N LYS A 183 -8.07 14.38 -14.43
CA LYS A 183 -9.25 13.68 -14.92
C LYS A 183 -9.52 12.41 -14.09
N HIS A 184 -8.53 11.54 -13.97
CA HIS A 184 -8.66 10.30 -13.22
C HIS A 184 -9.03 10.54 -11.75
N PHE A 185 -8.42 11.54 -11.10
CA PHE A 185 -8.71 11.94 -9.72
C PHE A 185 -10.17 12.37 -9.55
N LEU A 186 -10.68 13.21 -10.44
CA LEU A 186 -12.04 13.76 -10.38
C LEU A 186 -13.13 12.74 -10.75
N GLU A 187 -12.88 11.89 -11.75
CA GLU A 187 -13.76 10.77 -12.13
C GLU A 187 -13.99 9.80 -10.97
N HIS A 188 -12.97 9.59 -10.13
CA HIS A 188 -12.99 8.64 -9.01
C HIS A 188 -13.05 9.35 -7.64
N HIS A 189 -13.83 10.43 -7.56
CA HIS A 189 -14.19 11.13 -6.31
C HIS A 189 -12.99 11.58 -5.47
N PHE A 190 -12.09 12.33 -6.11
CA PHE A 190 -10.81 12.75 -5.56
C PHE A 190 -9.92 11.56 -5.12
N GLY A 191 -9.90 10.50 -5.94
CA GLY A 191 -9.09 9.30 -5.71
C GLY A 191 -9.64 8.32 -4.67
N SER A 192 -10.87 8.53 -4.17
CA SER A 192 -11.56 7.65 -3.21
C SER A 192 -12.83 7.03 -3.83
N PRO A 193 -12.70 6.03 -4.72
CA PRO A 193 -13.82 5.48 -5.48
C PRO A 193 -14.86 4.72 -4.63
N PHE A 194 -14.52 4.33 -3.39
CA PHE A 194 -15.37 3.53 -2.51
C PHE A 194 -15.92 4.30 -1.29
N ARG A 195 -15.03 4.74 -0.40
CA ARG A 195 -15.38 5.13 0.97
C ARG A 195 -15.84 6.57 1.11
N ASP A 196 -15.50 7.43 0.16
CA ASP A 196 -16.03 8.79 0.08
C ASP A 196 -17.02 8.98 -1.08
N ASN A 197 -17.23 7.93 -1.90
CA ASN A 197 -18.26 7.86 -2.92
C ASN A 197 -19.62 7.51 -2.31
N TYR A 198 -20.51 8.50 -2.21
CA TYR A 198 -21.85 8.34 -1.67
C TYR A 198 -22.66 7.25 -2.39
N TYR A 199 -22.61 7.21 -3.73
CA TYR A 199 -23.39 6.30 -4.57
C TYR A 199 -22.86 4.87 -4.59
N ALA A 200 -21.59 4.65 -4.23
CA ALA A 200 -21.05 3.29 -4.05
C ALA A 200 -21.57 2.60 -2.77
N GLY A 201 -22.08 3.37 -1.78
CA GLY A 201 -22.62 2.85 -0.52
C GLY A 201 -21.59 2.19 0.43
N ALA A 202 -20.36 1.93 -0.03
CA ALA A 202 -19.32 1.24 0.72
C ALA A 202 -18.85 1.99 1.99
N TRP A 203 -19.16 3.28 2.10
CA TRP A 203 -19.00 4.10 3.30
C TRP A 203 -19.85 3.63 4.51
N MET A 204 -20.82 2.75 4.29
CA MET A 204 -21.64 2.14 5.35
C MET A 204 -21.13 0.76 5.83
N SER A 205 -20.28 0.06 5.07
CA SER A 205 -19.96 -1.35 5.30
C SER A 205 -19.10 -1.65 6.54
N GLY A 206 -18.68 -0.62 7.28
CA GLY A 206 -17.67 -0.75 8.34
C GLY A 206 -16.25 -0.92 7.79
N PRO A 207 -15.23 -0.89 8.67
CA PRO A 207 -13.85 -1.11 8.28
C PRO A 207 -13.68 -2.51 7.68
N GLY A 208 -12.71 -2.64 6.79
CA GLY A 208 -12.29 -3.93 6.22
C GLY A 208 -10.77 -4.05 6.29
N SER A 209 -10.22 -5.06 5.63
CA SER A 209 -8.76 -5.26 5.47
C SER A 209 -8.03 -3.99 4.98
N GLN A 210 -8.67 -3.17 4.15
CA GLN A 210 -8.17 -1.88 3.67
C GLN A 210 -8.42 -0.69 4.63
N CYS A 211 -8.59 -0.88 5.96
CA CYS A 211 -9.06 0.18 6.86
C CYS A 211 -8.20 1.46 6.88
N THR A 212 -6.92 1.38 6.51
CA THR A 212 -6.01 2.53 6.38
C THR A 212 -6.46 3.55 5.32
N ARG A 213 -7.34 3.15 4.40
CA ARG A 213 -7.98 4.01 3.37
C ARG A 213 -9.29 4.66 3.85
N ASP A 214 -9.86 4.24 4.99
CA ASP A 214 -11.07 4.84 5.53
C ASP A 214 -10.72 6.16 6.26
N GLY A 215 -11.54 7.21 6.11
CA GLY A 215 -11.32 8.49 6.78
C GLY A 215 -11.23 8.42 8.32
N ILE A 216 -11.81 7.38 8.93
CA ILE A 216 -11.67 7.11 10.38
C ILE A 216 -10.22 6.85 10.79
N ALA A 217 -9.36 6.28 9.92
CA ALA A 217 -7.94 6.05 10.20
C ALA A 217 -7.14 7.35 10.39
N TYR A 218 -7.68 8.49 9.94
CA TYR A 218 -7.03 9.80 9.98
C TYR A 218 -7.26 10.55 11.31
N VAL A 219 -7.95 9.99 12.31
CA VAL A 219 -8.24 10.70 13.58
C VAL A 219 -6.96 11.14 14.31
N ARG A 220 -5.93 10.28 14.38
CA ARG A 220 -4.64 10.65 15.00
C ARG A 220 -3.93 11.78 14.25
N LEU A 221 -4.02 11.81 12.91
CA LEU A 221 -3.54 12.92 12.10
C LEU A 221 -4.31 14.21 12.43
N GLN A 222 -5.64 14.16 12.49
CA GLN A 222 -6.48 15.33 12.78
C GLN A 222 -6.15 15.95 14.14
N VAL A 223 -5.97 15.15 15.19
CA VAL A 223 -5.54 15.65 16.50
C VAL A 223 -4.15 16.29 16.43
N ALA A 224 -3.19 15.69 15.72
CA ALA A 224 -1.88 16.31 15.50
C ALA A 224 -1.99 17.66 14.75
N THR A 225 -2.83 17.75 13.72
CA THR A 225 -3.09 18.99 12.97
C THR A 225 -3.66 20.09 13.85
N ILE A 226 -4.63 19.79 14.73
CA ILE A 226 -5.18 20.74 15.70
C ILE A 226 -4.05 21.29 16.58
N PHE A 227 -3.24 20.41 17.17
CA PHE A 227 -2.16 20.81 18.08
C PHE A 227 -1.06 21.62 17.39
N LEU A 228 -0.90 21.51 16.08
CA LEU A 228 0.11 22.26 15.32
C LEU A 228 -0.40 23.61 14.81
N LEU A 229 -1.64 23.68 14.30
CA LEU A 229 -2.22 24.92 13.77
C LEU A 229 -2.78 25.85 14.85
N PHE A 230 -3.30 25.30 15.95
CA PHE A 230 -3.97 26.02 17.02
C PHE A 230 -3.10 26.07 18.29
N GLN A 231 -1.82 26.42 18.14
CA GLN A 231 -0.94 26.72 19.27
C GLN A 231 -1.52 27.92 20.07
N PRO A 232 -1.88 27.74 21.35
CA PRO A 232 -2.61 28.74 22.10
C PRO A 232 -1.68 29.85 22.64
N SER A 233 -1.93 31.08 22.21
CA SER A 233 -1.33 32.30 22.77
C SER A 233 -2.17 32.92 23.88
N ASN A 234 -3.49 32.70 23.85
CA ASN A 234 -4.49 33.20 24.81
C ASN A 234 -5.55 32.12 25.09
N SER A 235 -6.48 32.40 26.00
CA SER A 235 -7.57 31.47 26.37
C SER A 235 -8.53 31.19 25.21
N GLU A 236 -8.81 32.16 24.36
CA GLU A 236 -9.70 32.04 23.20
C GLU A 236 -9.22 30.98 22.19
N VAL A 237 -7.93 30.98 21.82
CA VAL A 237 -7.37 29.95 20.93
C VAL A 237 -7.42 28.55 21.58
N LEU A 238 -7.42 28.45 22.92
CA LEU A 238 -7.64 27.17 23.61
C LEU A 238 -9.10 26.71 23.55
N GLU A 239 -10.08 27.62 23.49
CA GLU A 239 -11.47 27.27 23.21
C GLU A 239 -11.66 26.78 21.76
N ASP A 240 -10.95 27.36 20.79
CA ASP A 240 -10.95 26.87 19.39
C ASP A 240 -10.43 25.44 19.27
N VAL A 241 -9.37 25.11 20.03
CA VAL A 241 -8.87 23.74 20.19
C VAL A 241 -9.97 22.85 20.78
N PHE A 242 -10.69 23.34 21.79
CA PHE A 242 -11.76 22.57 22.43
C PHE A 242 -12.94 22.32 21.50
N ALA A 243 -13.41 23.34 20.77
CA ALA A 243 -14.44 23.20 19.74
C ALA A 243 -13.99 22.25 18.62
N SER A 244 -12.72 22.28 18.25
CA SER A 244 -12.16 21.39 17.23
C SER A 244 -12.11 19.93 17.69
N LEU A 245 -11.68 19.65 18.92
CA LEU A 245 -11.69 18.30 19.48
C LEU A 245 -13.11 17.75 19.63
N ARG A 246 -14.11 18.59 19.96
CA ARG A 246 -15.53 18.18 19.97
C ARG A 246 -15.99 17.72 18.59
N ARG A 247 -15.74 18.51 17.54
CA ARG A 247 -16.13 18.18 16.16
C ARG A 247 -15.44 16.94 15.58
N THR A 248 -14.17 16.68 15.92
CA THR A 248 -13.54 15.38 15.55
C THR A 248 -14.26 14.20 16.25
N GLY A 249 -14.70 14.38 17.50
CA GLY A 249 -15.54 13.41 18.23
C GLY A 249 -16.89 13.13 17.59
N GLU A 250 -17.57 14.18 17.13
CA GLU A 250 -18.81 14.10 16.37
C GLU A 250 -18.61 13.30 15.06
N GLY A 251 -17.49 13.52 14.36
CA GLY A 251 -17.12 12.74 13.16
C GLY A 251 -16.95 11.24 13.41
N ILE A 252 -16.28 10.86 14.50
CA ILE A 252 -16.13 9.45 14.93
C ILE A 252 -17.50 8.85 15.26
N THR A 253 -18.34 9.60 15.99
CA THR A 253 -19.69 9.18 16.38
C THR A 253 -20.59 9.00 15.15
N GLN A 254 -20.46 9.87 14.14
CA GLN A 254 -21.17 9.75 12.87
C GLN A 254 -20.68 8.55 12.03
N TYR A 255 -19.37 8.24 12.04
CA TYR A 255 -18.86 7.02 11.40
C TYR A 255 -19.48 5.77 12.06
N HIS A 256 -19.50 5.69 13.39
CA HIS A 256 -20.18 4.62 14.13
C HIS A 256 -21.67 4.50 13.72
N ALA A 257 -22.40 5.62 13.62
CA ALA A 257 -23.78 5.63 13.14
C ALA A 257 -23.91 5.16 11.67
N ASN A 258 -22.91 5.40 10.81
CA ASN A 258 -22.89 4.90 9.44
C ASN A 258 -22.71 3.39 9.36
N VAL A 259 -21.86 2.79 10.21
CA VAL A 259 -21.72 1.33 10.31
C VAL A 259 -23.03 0.68 10.76
N ARG A 260 -23.73 1.29 11.74
CA ARG A 260 -25.09 0.87 12.14
C ARG A 260 -26.11 1.03 11.00
N ARG A 261 -25.98 2.04 10.14
CA ARG A 261 -26.82 2.21 8.93
C ARG A 261 -26.57 1.08 7.92
N GLY A 262 -25.32 0.61 7.78
CA GLY A 262 -24.93 -0.49 6.90
C GLY A 262 -25.77 -1.76 7.10
N ILE A 263 -25.97 -2.17 8.36
CA ILE A 263 -26.83 -3.30 8.73
C ILE A 263 -28.24 -3.14 8.14
N ARG A 264 -28.88 -1.99 8.38
CA ARG A 264 -30.25 -1.69 7.91
C ARG A 264 -30.34 -1.57 6.39
N SER A 265 -29.29 -1.11 5.72
CA SER A 265 -29.24 -0.99 4.27
C SER A 265 -28.79 -2.26 3.56
N GLY A 266 -28.31 -3.28 4.29
CA GLY A 266 -27.71 -4.51 3.73
C GLY A 266 -26.27 -4.34 3.24
N MET A 267 -25.65 -3.19 3.50
CA MET A 267 -24.25 -2.91 3.20
C MET A 267 -23.43 -3.25 4.43
N VAL A 268 -23.07 -4.53 4.55
CA VAL A 268 -22.21 -5.07 5.61
C VAL A 268 -21.06 -5.85 4.97
N ASN A 269 -19.92 -5.89 5.64
CA ASN A 269 -18.80 -6.73 5.25
C ASN A 269 -19.02 -8.20 5.63
N THR A 270 -18.16 -9.07 5.08
CA THR A 270 -18.15 -10.48 5.46
C THR A 270 -17.55 -10.66 6.86
N GLU A 271 -17.75 -11.80 7.51
CA GLU A 271 -17.13 -12.08 8.81
C GLU A 271 -15.60 -11.93 8.79
N THR A 272 -14.93 -12.47 7.77
CA THR A 272 -13.48 -12.36 7.62
C THR A 272 -13.05 -10.90 7.46
N GLU A 273 -13.77 -10.12 6.66
CA GLU A 273 -13.48 -8.69 6.46
C GLU A 273 -13.76 -7.84 7.70
N CYS A 274 -14.82 -8.12 8.46
CA CYS A 274 -15.08 -7.47 9.74
C CYS A 274 -13.95 -7.74 10.76
N LYS A 275 -13.51 -9.00 10.87
CA LYS A 275 -12.38 -9.42 11.73
C LYS A 275 -11.06 -8.78 11.27
N ALA A 276 -10.85 -8.60 9.97
CA ALA A 276 -9.69 -7.88 9.42
C ALA A 276 -9.75 -6.38 9.73
N GLY A 277 -10.91 -5.74 9.51
CA GLY A 277 -11.13 -4.31 9.77
C GLY A 277 -11.00 -3.93 11.24
N LEU A 278 -11.50 -4.77 12.15
CA LEU A 278 -11.31 -4.60 13.59
C LEU A 278 -9.83 -4.64 13.97
N ARG A 279 -9.10 -5.69 13.56
CA ARG A 279 -7.66 -5.83 13.84
C ARG A 279 -6.84 -4.68 13.27
N CYS A 280 -7.18 -4.22 12.06
CA CYS A 280 -6.57 -3.05 11.42
C CYS A 280 -6.78 -1.78 12.26
N LEU A 281 -8.01 -1.50 12.73
CA LEU A 281 -8.27 -0.35 13.62
C LEU A 281 -7.62 -0.49 15.00
N GLN A 282 -7.60 -1.69 15.60
CA GLN A 282 -6.91 -1.95 16.87
C GLN A 282 -5.38 -1.78 16.75
N SER A 283 -4.80 -2.05 15.58
CA SER A 283 -3.38 -1.78 15.28
C SER A 283 -3.10 -0.27 15.22
N LEU A 284 -3.96 0.50 14.53
CA LEU A 284 -3.85 1.96 14.45
C LEU A 284 -4.14 2.66 15.80
N TYR A 285 -5.06 2.10 16.57
CA TYR A 285 -5.58 2.63 17.84
C TYR A 285 -5.39 1.62 18.97
N PHE A 286 -4.11 1.31 19.22
CA PHE A 286 -3.71 0.42 20.31
C PHE A 286 -4.24 0.89 21.67
N GLY A 287 -4.76 -0.06 22.47
CA GLY A 287 -5.25 0.15 23.83
C GLY A 287 -6.75 0.43 23.96
N PHE A 288 -7.46 0.68 22.87
CA PHE A 288 -8.92 0.82 22.85
C PHE A 288 -9.64 -0.53 22.68
N GLY A 289 -10.95 -0.57 22.96
CA GLY A 289 -11.84 -1.72 22.70
C GLY A 289 -11.94 -2.73 23.85
N ARG A 290 -10.83 -3.03 24.52
CA ARG A 290 -10.73 -4.06 25.58
C ARG A 290 -11.71 -3.91 26.74
N GLU A 291 -12.05 -2.68 27.10
CA GLU A 291 -12.93 -2.36 28.23
C GLU A 291 -13.93 -1.29 27.80
N ARG A 292 -15.20 -1.43 28.25
CA ARG A 292 -16.23 -0.43 27.98
C ARG A 292 -15.88 0.89 28.67
N ASN A 293 -16.06 2.01 27.97
CA ASN A 293 -15.71 3.37 28.42
C ASN A 293 -14.20 3.69 28.63
N ASN A 294 -13.25 2.86 28.17
CA ASN A 294 -11.82 3.17 28.26
C ASN A 294 -11.37 4.27 27.27
N GLY A 295 -11.73 5.52 27.56
CA GLY A 295 -11.25 6.68 26.81
C GLY A 295 -9.80 7.08 27.12
N ASN A 296 -9.17 6.49 28.15
CA ASN A 296 -7.85 6.91 28.64
C ASN A 296 -6.69 6.46 27.73
N ALA A 297 -6.88 5.46 26.86
CA ALA A 297 -5.87 5.00 25.92
C ALA A 297 -5.31 6.13 25.02
N ILE A 298 -6.11 7.17 24.73
CA ILE A 298 -5.64 8.35 23.96
C ILE A 298 -4.46 9.08 24.61
N LEU A 299 -4.36 9.03 25.94
CA LEU A 299 -3.30 9.73 26.68
C LEU A 299 -1.92 9.16 26.34
N GLY A 300 -1.84 7.89 25.93
CA GLY A 300 -0.62 7.25 25.43
C GLY A 300 -0.06 7.86 24.14
N TRP A 301 -0.84 8.68 23.42
CA TRP A 301 -0.31 9.44 22.27
C TRP A 301 0.60 10.60 22.71
N PHE A 302 0.45 11.12 23.93
CA PHE A 302 1.05 12.35 24.43
C PHE A 302 2.37 12.14 25.19
N VAL A 303 3.37 11.60 24.51
CA VAL A 303 4.73 11.38 25.04
C VAL A 303 5.63 12.63 24.89
N PRO A 304 6.56 12.91 25.83
CA PRO A 304 7.39 14.12 25.81
C PRO A 304 8.22 14.32 24.53
N ASP A 305 8.79 13.25 23.98
CA ASP A 305 9.71 13.35 22.83
C ASP A 305 8.98 13.47 21.48
N ASN A 306 7.65 13.33 21.46
CA ASN A 306 6.87 13.51 20.24
C ASN A 306 6.54 14.99 20.01
N TYR A 307 7.18 15.61 19.01
CA TYR A 307 7.01 17.02 18.67
C TYR A 307 5.54 17.48 18.54
N ALA A 308 4.67 16.64 17.96
CA ALA A 308 3.26 16.97 17.73
C ALA A 308 2.39 16.77 18.97
N PHE A 309 2.73 15.79 19.80
CA PHE A 309 1.96 15.39 20.97
C PHE A 309 2.64 15.78 22.32
N ASN A 310 3.60 16.71 22.30
CA ASN A 310 4.21 17.25 23.51
C ASN A 310 3.31 18.34 24.13
N MET A 311 2.55 17.95 25.15
CA MET A 311 1.64 18.83 25.89
C MET A 311 2.34 19.99 26.63
N THR A 312 3.60 19.82 27.04
CA THR A 312 4.38 20.89 27.72
C THR A 312 4.78 21.98 26.74
N ARG A 313 5.17 21.60 25.52
CA ARG A 313 5.42 22.50 24.40
C ARG A 313 4.14 23.21 23.97
N PHE A 314 3.05 22.48 23.79
CA PHE A 314 1.76 23.03 23.34
C PHE A 314 1.20 24.11 24.27
N LEU A 315 1.39 23.96 25.59
CA LEU A 315 0.89 24.92 26.58
C LEU A 315 1.94 25.95 27.05
N SER A 316 3.13 26.02 26.43
CA SER A 316 4.24 26.82 26.96
C SER A 316 3.93 28.31 27.02
N SER A 317 3.36 28.88 25.96
CA SER A 317 2.99 30.30 25.86
C SER A 317 1.96 30.71 26.91
N LEU A 318 0.91 29.90 27.09
CA LEU A 318 -0.10 30.14 28.13
C LEU A 318 0.46 30.03 29.55
N ARG A 319 1.33 29.04 29.80
CA ARG A 319 1.93 28.82 31.12
C ARG A 319 2.81 29.98 31.59
N ALA A 320 3.36 30.78 30.67
CA ALA A 320 4.11 31.98 31.00
C ALA A 320 3.21 33.13 31.51
N ASN A 321 1.92 33.16 31.14
CA ASN A 321 0.98 34.21 31.53
C ASN A 321 0.17 33.80 32.78
N LYS A 322 0.64 34.24 33.96
CA LYS A 322 -0.02 33.96 35.26
C LYS A 322 -1.49 34.40 35.30
N THR A 323 -1.82 35.55 34.71
CA THR A 323 -3.19 36.09 34.68
C THR A 323 -4.13 35.16 33.92
N THR A 324 -3.73 34.69 32.73
CA THR A 324 -4.53 33.73 31.95
C THR A 324 -4.65 32.38 32.65
N VAL A 325 -3.61 31.92 33.35
CA VAL A 325 -3.66 30.67 34.14
C VAL A 325 -4.67 30.77 35.29
N ASN A 326 -4.72 31.90 36.01
CA ASN A 326 -5.65 32.13 37.11
C ASN A 326 -7.10 32.24 36.61
N GLN A 327 -7.35 33.08 35.61
CA GLN A 327 -8.68 33.21 34.97
C GLN A 327 -9.20 31.87 34.43
N TRP A 328 -8.32 31.04 33.86
CA TRP A 328 -8.70 29.70 33.42
C TRP A 328 -9.06 28.77 34.58
N ARG A 329 -8.28 28.81 35.68
CA ARG A 329 -8.56 28.03 36.88
C ARG A 329 -9.89 28.43 37.51
N GLU A 330 -10.20 29.72 37.58
CA GLU A 330 -11.49 30.25 38.04
C GLU A 330 -12.64 29.79 37.13
N LYS A 331 -12.50 29.99 35.81
CA LYS A 331 -13.55 29.63 34.83
C LYS A 331 -13.86 28.12 34.76
N TYR A 332 -12.85 27.26 34.90
CA TYR A 332 -12.97 25.82 34.62
C TYR A 332 -12.74 24.89 35.81
N ASN A 333 -12.45 25.44 36.99
CA ASN A 333 -12.05 24.70 38.21
C ASN A 333 -11.02 23.59 37.92
N SER A 334 -10.04 23.90 37.07
CA SER A 334 -9.08 22.92 36.53
C SER A 334 -7.83 23.60 35.99
N THR A 335 -6.72 22.88 35.93
CA THR A 335 -5.50 23.37 35.27
C THR A 335 -5.66 23.31 33.75
N LEU A 336 -4.95 24.18 33.01
CA LEU A 336 -4.88 24.14 31.54
C LEU A 336 -4.61 22.71 31.01
N ARG A 337 -3.62 22.03 31.60
CA ARG A 337 -3.26 20.65 31.24
C ARG A 337 -4.43 19.69 31.48
N ASN A 338 -5.02 19.70 32.67
CA ASN A 338 -6.09 18.75 33.01
C ASN A 338 -7.35 19.01 32.17
N SER A 339 -7.64 20.28 31.83
CA SER A 339 -8.76 20.63 30.95
C SER A 339 -8.58 20.04 29.54
N VAL A 340 -7.38 20.14 28.95
CA VAL A 340 -7.07 19.53 27.64
C VAL A 340 -7.12 18.00 27.70
N LEU A 341 -6.48 17.39 28.71
CA LEU A 341 -6.44 15.92 28.86
C LEU A 341 -7.85 15.34 29.06
N ARG A 342 -8.67 15.96 29.91
CA ARG A 342 -10.08 15.58 30.10
C ARG A 342 -10.85 15.63 28.79
N LEU A 343 -10.70 16.71 28.00
CA LEU A 343 -11.44 16.84 26.74
C LEU A 343 -10.97 15.83 25.67
N LEU A 344 -9.67 15.52 25.60
CA LEU A 344 -9.15 14.46 24.74
C LEU A 344 -9.78 13.11 25.07
N VAL A 345 -9.83 12.75 26.35
CA VAL A 345 -10.49 11.52 26.82
C VAL A 345 -11.98 11.54 26.50
N GLU A 346 -12.70 12.62 26.83
CA GLU A 346 -14.15 12.66 26.68
C GLU A 346 -14.66 12.84 25.25
N ARG A 347 -13.91 13.50 24.36
CA ARG A 347 -14.38 13.84 23.00
C ARG A 347 -13.68 13.08 21.89
N ILE A 348 -12.53 12.46 22.13
CA ILE A 348 -11.88 11.59 21.14
C ILE A 348 -11.75 10.17 21.69
N GLY A 349 -11.22 10.04 22.91
CA GLY A 349 -10.97 8.74 23.54
C GLY A 349 -12.23 7.90 23.70
N LYS A 350 -13.28 8.44 24.33
CA LYS A 350 -14.55 7.72 24.52
C LYS A 350 -15.21 7.36 23.16
N PRO A 351 -15.44 8.28 22.20
CA PRO A 351 -15.98 7.91 20.89
C PRO A 351 -15.16 6.86 20.12
N LEU A 352 -13.82 6.91 20.17
CA LEU A 352 -12.98 5.84 19.57
C LEU A 352 -13.16 4.51 20.30
N ASN A 353 -13.18 4.52 21.63
CA ASN A 353 -13.40 3.32 22.42
C ASN A 353 -14.78 2.71 22.13
N ASP A 354 -15.83 3.54 22.07
CA ASP A 354 -17.20 3.10 21.85
C ASP A 354 -17.37 2.52 20.43
N LEU A 355 -16.71 3.10 19.42
CA LEU A 355 -16.64 2.53 18.08
C LEU A 355 -15.92 1.18 18.06
N ILE A 356 -14.72 1.07 18.64
CA ILE A 356 -13.93 -0.16 18.61
C ILE A 356 -14.60 -1.25 19.45
N TYR A 357 -15.11 -0.92 20.63
CA TYR A 357 -15.91 -1.80 21.48
C TYR A 357 -17.17 -2.29 20.76
N TYR A 358 -17.89 -1.42 20.05
CA TYR A 358 -19.03 -1.80 19.22
C TYR A 358 -18.59 -2.77 18.11
N LEU A 359 -17.50 -2.49 17.39
CA LEU A 359 -16.99 -3.38 16.35
C LEU A 359 -16.61 -4.78 16.90
N GLU A 360 -15.99 -4.79 18.07
CA GLU A 360 -15.49 -5.98 18.77
C GLU A 360 -16.60 -6.82 19.41
N ASN A 361 -17.64 -6.21 19.99
CA ASN A 361 -18.63 -6.91 20.83
C ASN A 361 -20.05 -6.94 20.26
N GLU A 362 -20.43 -6.02 19.36
CA GLU A 362 -21.80 -5.88 18.84
C GLU A 362 -21.86 -6.09 17.31
N HIS A 363 -21.03 -5.39 16.53
CA HIS A 363 -21.12 -5.37 15.07
C HIS A 363 -20.77 -6.70 14.42
N HIS A 364 -19.77 -7.42 14.95
CA HIS A 364 -19.31 -8.68 14.37
C HIS A 364 -20.45 -9.71 14.26
N LEU A 365 -21.43 -9.66 15.17
CA LEU A 365 -22.61 -10.52 15.14
C LEU A 365 -23.48 -10.27 13.89
N TYR A 366 -23.46 -9.07 13.31
CA TYR A 366 -24.21 -8.72 12.10
C TYR A 366 -23.42 -8.93 10.80
N CYS A 367 -22.14 -9.29 10.91
CA CYS A 367 -21.32 -9.58 9.74
C CYS A 367 -21.77 -10.89 9.08
N VAL A 368 -21.64 -10.94 7.76
CA VAL A 368 -22.31 -11.97 6.96
C VAL A 368 -21.29 -13.09 6.62
N PRO A 369 -21.67 -14.38 6.66
CA PRO A 369 -20.76 -15.46 6.28
C PRO A 369 -20.12 -15.29 4.89
N ASP A 370 -18.85 -15.68 4.76
CA ASP A 370 -18.05 -15.50 3.53
C ASP A 370 -18.62 -16.29 2.32
N ASN A 371 -19.45 -17.30 2.58
CA ASN A 371 -20.17 -18.08 1.57
C ASN A 371 -21.55 -17.48 1.18
N VAL A 372 -21.97 -16.37 1.79
CA VAL A 372 -23.22 -15.65 1.43
C VAL A 372 -22.92 -14.37 0.65
N ILE A 373 -21.91 -13.60 1.08
CA ILE A 373 -21.43 -12.45 0.31
C ILE A 373 -20.28 -12.91 -0.57
N HIS A 374 -20.57 -13.12 -1.84
CA HIS A 374 -19.56 -13.49 -2.83
C HIS A 374 -18.75 -12.27 -3.31
N GLY A 375 -19.34 -11.08 -3.35
CA GLY A 375 -18.63 -9.88 -3.81
C GLY A 375 -19.50 -8.64 -3.71
N LEU A 376 -19.49 -7.80 -4.75
CA LEU A 376 -20.39 -6.63 -4.81
C LEU A 376 -21.73 -6.98 -5.48
N ALA A 377 -21.79 -7.97 -6.38
CA ALA A 377 -23.07 -8.37 -6.98
C ALA A 377 -24.08 -8.85 -5.92
N SER A 378 -23.58 -9.55 -4.89
CA SER A 378 -24.34 -10.02 -3.72
C SER A 378 -24.58 -8.95 -2.64
N ARG A 379 -24.27 -7.67 -2.91
CA ARG A 379 -24.48 -6.55 -1.97
C ARG A 379 -25.37 -5.46 -2.62
N PRO A 380 -26.30 -4.84 -1.87
CA PRO A 380 -26.64 -5.12 -0.47
C PRO A 380 -27.31 -6.50 -0.27
N VAL A 381 -27.11 -7.12 0.90
CA VAL A 381 -27.84 -8.34 1.27
C VAL A 381 -29.31 -8.03 1.55
N ARG A 382 -30.24 -8.93 1.21
CA ARG A 382 -31.70 -8.71 1.28
C ARG A 382 -32.32 -8.78 2.69
N TYR A 383 -31.62 -9.40 3.63
CA TYR A 383 -32.06 -9.63 5.00
C TYR A 383 -30.93 -9.32 5.97
N VAL A 384 -31.26 -8.89 7.18
CA VAL A 384 -30.30 -8.72 8.27
C VAL A 384 -29.79 -10.09 8.70
N TYR A 385 -28.49 -10.20 8.95
CA TYR A 385 -27.87 -11.39 9.55
C TYR A 385 -27.58 -11.12 11.02
N PHE A 386 -27.66 -12.17 11.84
CA PHE A 386 -27.26 -12.15 13.25
C PHE A 386 -26.66 -13.50 13.64
N ASN A 387 -25.46 -13.46 14.23
CA ASN A 387 -24.65 -14.63 14.62
C ASN A 387 -24.56 -15.68 13.49
N GLY A 388 -24.08 -15.26 12.32
CA GLY A 388 -23.97 -16.08 11.10
C GLY A 388 -25.31 -16.46 10.43
N THR A 389 -26.45 -16.21 11.07
CA THR A 389 -27.76 -16.70 10.61
C THR A 389 -28.61 -15.59 9.98
N ARG A 390 -29.32 -15.91 8.89
CA ARG A 390 -30.25 -14.98 8.23
C ARG A 390 -31.51 -14.80 9.08
N THR A 391 -31.81 -13.56 9.47
CA THR A 391 -33.06 -13.22 10.18
C THR A 391 -34.25 -13.04 9.21
N ASN A 392 -35.44 -12.75 9.76
CA ASN A 392 -36.62 -12.37 8.97
C ASN A 392 -36.70 -10.85 8.68
N GLU A 393 -35.82 -10.02 9.27
CA GLU A 393 -35.82 -8.57 9.03
C GLU A 393 -35.25 -8.28 7.62
N ARG A 394 -36.02 -7.56 6.80
CA ARG A 394 -35.59 -7.13 5.46
C ARG A 394 -34.77 -5.86 5.54
N THR A 395 -33.73 -5.80 4.72
CA THR A 395 -32.92 -4.59 4.56
C THR A 395 -33.60 -3.60 3.60
N LYS A 396 -33.19 -2.33 3.70
CA LYS A 396 -33.75 -1.24 2.88
C LYS A 396 -33.25 -1.25 1.44
N MET A 397 -31.97 -1.56 1.22
CA MET A 397 -31.32 -1.52 -0.11
C MET A 397 -31.38 -0.15 -0.83
N TYR A 398 -31.63 0.94 -0.11
CA TYR A 398 -31.62 2.32 -0.65
C TYR A 398 -30.82 3.28 0.25
N LEU A 399 -30.34 4.37 -0.36
CA LEU A 399 -29.73 5.53 0.30
C LEU A 399 -30.79 6.52 0.81
N GLU A 400 -30.39 7.53 1.59
CA GLU A 400 -31.32 8.35 2.38
C GLU A 400 -32.38 9.13 1.57
N ARG A 401 -32.18 9.33 0.25
CA ARG A 401 -33.17 9.98 -0.63
C ARG A 401 -33.87 9.01 -1.58
N GLY A 402 -33.76 7.70 -1.33
CA GLY A 402 -34.40 6.65 -2.11
C GLY A 402 -33.56 6.13 -3.29
N GLU A 403 -32.30 6.56 -3.45
CA GLU A 403 -31.43 6.03 -4.50
C GLU A 403 -31.15 4.54 -4.25
N ILE A 404 -31.45 3.68 -5.23
CA ILE A 404 -31.31 2.22 -5.11
C ILE A 404 -29.82 1.85 -5.06
N LEU A 405 -29.44 1.02 -4.08
CA LEU A 405 -28.11 0.45 -3.99
C LEU A 405 -28.06 -0.89 -4.71
N TYR A 406 -27.21 -0.98 -5.72
CA TYR A 406 -26.95 -2.19 -6.49
C TYR A 406 -25.44 -2.33 -6.68
N GLY A 407 -24.81 -3.29 -5.99
CA GLY A 407 -23.35 -3.34 -5.91
C GLY A 407 -22.67 -3.63 -7.24
N SER A 408 -23.34 -4.25 -8.22
CA SER A 408 -22.81 -4.36 -9.60
C SER A 408 -22.74 -3.00 -10.31
N SER A 409 -23.61 -2.05 -9.98
CA SER A 409 -23.49 -0.65 -10.44
C SER A 409 -22.34 0.04 -9.74
N SER A 410 -22.18 -0.17 -8.43
CA SER A 410 -21.02 0.33 -7.67
C SER A 410 -19.71 -0.21 -8.24
N TYR A 411 -19.65 -1.50 -8.60
CA TYR A 411 -18.48 -2.10 -9.27
C TYR A 411 -18.17 -1.43 -10.61
N ASN A 412 -19.20 -1.14 -11.42
CA ASN A 412 -19.02 -0.44 -12.69
C ASN A 412 -18.46 0.99 -12.51
N MET A 413 -18.74 1.66 -11.38
CA MET A 413 -18.19 2.99 -11.06
C MET A 413 -16.72 2.95 -10.63
N VAL A 414 -16.27 1.86 -9.99
CA VAL A 414 -14.91 1.78 -9.41
C VAL A 414 -13.91 1.04 -10.30
N LEU A 415 -14.37 0.26 -11.28
CA LEU A 415 -13.49 -0.55 -12.12
C LEU A 415 -12.44 0.27 -12.89
N SER A 416 -12.84 1.43 -13.44
CA SER A 416 -11.96 2.35 -14.18
C SER A 416 -10.87 3.00 -13.33
N TYR A 417 -11.01 3.01 -12.00
CA TYR A 417 -9.97 3.46 -11.08
C TYR A 417 -8.73 2.57 -11.19
N PHE A 418 -8.92 1.25 -11.14
CA PHE A 418 -7.82 0.30 -11.18
C PHE A 418 -7.31 0.02 -12.59
N THR A 419 -8.21 -0.10 -13.57
CA THR A 419 -7.85 -0.42 -14.97
C THR A 419 -7.31 0.80 -15.73
N THR A 420 -7.69 2.02 -15.32
CA THR A 420 -7.36 3.29 -15.99
C THR A 420 -7.81 3.38 -17.45
N LEU A 421 -8.72 2.49 -17.85
CA LEU A 421 -9.24 2.32 -19.20
C LEU A 421 -10.76 2.08 -19.13
N SER A 422 -11.50 2.60 -20.11
CA SER A 422 -12.97 2.60 -20.14
C SER A 422 -13.59 1.24 -20.52
N TYR A 423 -13.09 0.14 -19.95
CA TYR A 423 -13.68 -1.18 -20.14
C TYR A 423 -14.90 -1.39 -19.23
N THR A 424 -15.94 -2.00 -19.78
CA THR A 424 -17.06 -2.53 -18.99
C THR A 424 -16.66 -3.83 -18.27
N PRO A 425 -17.33 -4.17 -17.15
CA PRO A 425 -17.21 -5.48 -16.50
C PRO A 425 -17.37 -6.67 -17.46
N ALA A 426 -18.28 -6.57 -18.44
CA ALA A 426 -18.55 -7.64 -19.39
C ALA A 426 -17.40 -7.87 -20.39
N GLU A 427 -16.75 -6.79 -20.83
CA GLU A 427 -15.57 -6.88 -21.72
C GLU A 427 -14.37 -7.50 -21.00
N ILE A 428 -14.11 -7.13 -19.74
CA ILE A 428 -13.05 -7.74 -18.94
C ILE A 428 -13.33 -9.23 -18.68
N HIS A 429 -14.57 -9.59 -18.35
CA HIS A 429 -14.95 -10.99 -18.18
C HIS A 429 -14.70 -11.82 -19.46
N LYS A 430 -15.10 -11.29 -20.62
CA LYS A 430 -14.85 -11.90 -21.94
C LYS A 430 -13.34 -11.94 -22.28
N MET A 431 -12.58 -10.93 -21.86
CA MET A 431 -11.13 -10.86 -22.02
C MET A 431 -10.44 -11.97 -21.23
N GLY A 432 -10.85 -12.20 -19.97
CA GLY A 432 -10.37 -13.31 -19.14
C GLY A 432 -10.54 -14.66 -19.82
N TRP A 433 -11.76 -14.99 -20.27
CA TRP A 433 -12.04 -16.24 -21.01
C TRP A 433 -11.31 -16.35 -22.35
N ARG A 434 -10.99 -15.23 -23.02
CA ARG A 434 -10.15 -15.24 -24.22
C ARG A 434 -8.70 -15.58 -23.88
N MET A 435 -8.15 -14.98 -22.83
CA MET A 435 -6.76 -15.21 -22.40
C MET A 435 -6.57 -16.62 -21.82
N LEU A 436 -7.52 -17.10 -21.01
CA LEU A 436 -7.49 -18.46 -20.45
C LEU A 436 -7.44 -19.51 -21.56
N ARG A 437 -8.29 -19.41 -22.59
CA ARG A 437 -8.28 -20.31 -23.76
C ARG A 437 -7.00 -20.24 -24.60
N GLN A 438 -6.22 -19.16 -24.51
CA GLN A 438 -4.93 -19.03 -25.20
C GLN A 438 -3.78 -19.59 -24.36
N LEU A 439 -3.85 -19.50 -23.03
CA LEU A 439 -2.76 -19.85 -22.12
C LEU A 439 -2.84 -21.29 -21.58
N TYR A 440 -4.05 -21.76 -21.26
CA TYR A 440 -4.24 -23.07 -20.62
C TYR A 440 -3.75 -24.26 -21.49
N PRO A 441 -3.98 -24.30 -22.82
CA PRO A 441 -3.44 -25.38 -23.67
C PRO A 441 -1.90 -25.46 -23.65
N GLN A 442 -1.20 -24.33 -23.47
CA GLN A 442 0.27 -24.32 -23.36
C GLN A 442 0.74 -24.96 -22.03
N ALA A 443 -0.03 -24.79 -20.95
CA ALA A 443 0.25 -25.48 -19.68
C ALA A 443 0.01 -27.00 -19.78
N ILE A 444 -1.06 -27.42 -20.47
CA ILE A 444 -1.31 -28.84 -20.79
C ILE A 444 -0.15 -29.41 -21.62
N GLN A 445 0.30 -28.69 -22.66
CA GLN A 445 1.42 -29.13 -23.50
C GLN A 445 2.72 -29.32 -22.68
N ILE A 446 3.00 -28.45 -21.70
CA ILE A 446 4.14 -28.65 -20.80
C ILE A 446 3.93 -29.88 -19.90
N ALA A 447 2.72 -30.11 -19.39
CA ALA A 447 2.41 -31.30 -18.61
C ALA A 447 2.61 -32.59 -19.42
N GLN A 448 2.13 -32.63 -20.67
CA GLN A 448 2.37 -33.75 -21.62
C GLN A 448 3.87 -33.94 -21.88
N ASN A 449 4.61 -32.86 -22.16
CA ASN A 449 6.05 -32.91 -22.45
C ASN A 449 6.89 -33.39 -21.25
N ILE A 450 6.54 -32.99 -20.02
CA ILE A 450 7.28 -33.40 -18.81
C ILE A 450 6.92 -34.82 -18.37
N THR A 451 5.67 -35.25 -18.57
CA THR A 451 5.22 -36.61 -18.19
C THR A 451 5.48 -37.67 -19.27
N GLY A 452 5.64 -37.27 -20.53
CA GLY A 452 5.67 -38.16 -21.68
C GLY A 452 4.29 -38.72 -22.08
N ILE A 453 3.22 -38.29 -21.42
CA ILE A 453 1.86 -38.82 -21.59
C ILE A 453 1.10 -37.97 -22.62
N LYS A 454 0.51 -38.62 -23.63
CA LYS A 454 -0.26 -37.93 -24.68
C LYS A 454 -1.69 -37.58 -24.26
N ASP A 455 -2.35 -38.41 -23.47
CA ASP A 455 -3.69 -38.13 -22.96
C ASP A 455 -3.66 -36.92 -22.02
N GLU A 456 -4.46 -35.89 -22.31
CA GLU A 456 -4.44 -34.62 -21.56
C GLU A 456 -4.85 -34.80 -20.10
N SER A 457 -5.87 -35.64 -19.83
CA SER A 457 -6.43 -35.83 -18.49
C SER A 457 -5.43 -36.56 -17.59
N ILE A 458 -4.82 -37.63 -18.11
CA ILE A 458 -3.79 -38.40 -17.40
C ILE A 458 -2.51 -37.55 -17.25
N ALA A 459 -2.07 -36.83 -18.30
CA ALA A 459 -0.89 -35.96 -18.22
C ALA A 459 -1.07 -34.86 -17.17
N VAL A 460 -2.20 -34.16 -17.15
CA VAL A 460 -2.50 -33.14 -16.13
C VAL A 460 -2.59 -33.75 -14.74
N LYS A 461 -3.20 -34.94 -14.58
CA LYS A 461 -3.30 -35.63 -13.29
C LYS A 461 -1.92 -36.02 -12.72
N GLU A 462 -1.04 -36.60 -13.52
CA GLU A 462 0.30 -36.98 -13.07
C GLU A 462 1.21 -35.76 -12.90
N PHE A 463 1.08 -34.73 -13.76
CA PHE A 463 1.82 -33.48 -13.59
C PHE A 463 1.38 -32.71 -12.33
N LYS A 464 0.08 -32.71 -11.99
CA LYS A 464 -0.44 -32.18 -10.72
C LYS A 464 0.24 -32.84 -9.50
N LYS A 465 0.47 -34.15 -9.53
CA LYS A 465 1.25 -34.84 -8.48
C LYS A 465 2.72 -34.38 -8.49
N TYR A 466 3.34 -34.33 -9.67
CA TYR A 466 4.75 -33.93 -9.83
C TYR A 466 5.04 -32.52 -9.28
N ILE A 467 4.25 -31.51 -9.63
CA ILE A 467 4.46 -30.13 -9.16
C ILE A 467 4.13 -29.91 -7.69
N ASN A 468 3.44 -30.86 -7.04
CA ASN A 468 3.10 -30.83 -5.62
C ASN A 468 4.04 -31.68 -4.73
N ARG A 469 5.07 -32.32 -5.30
CA ARG A 469 6.05 -33.07 -4.50
C ARG A 469 6.83 -32.14 -3.55
N PRO A 470 7.26 -32.62 -2.36
CA PRO A 470 8.00 -31.82 -1.39
C PRO A 470 9.23 -31.09 -1.97
N GLU A 471 9.96 -31.74 -2.89
CA GLU A 471 11.20 -31.20 -3.46
C GLU A 471 10.97 -29.96 -4.34
N MET A 472 9.73 -29.68 -4.76
CA MET A 472 9.36 -28.47 -5.50
C MET A 472 9.33 -27.21 -4.62
N PHE A 473 9.28 -27.39 -3.30
CA PHE A 473 9.16 -26.32 -2.30
C PHE A 473 10.46 -26.15 -1.50
N LEU A 474 10.54 -25.06 -0.75
CA LEU A 474 11.73 -24.71 0.04
C LEU A 474 11.71 -25.36 1.44
N ASN A 475 10.52 -25.69 1.94
CA ASN A 475 10.27 -26.63 3.02
C ASN A 475 9.69 -27.94 2.46
N GLU A 476 10.36 -29.06 2.73
CA GLU A 476 9.91 -30.41 2.34
C GLU A 476 8.94 -31.02 3.38
N LYS A 477 8.93 -30.49 4.60
CA LYS A 477 8.04 -30.89 5.69
C LYS A 477 7.13 -29.72 6.07
N PRO A 478 5.92 -29.98 6.59
CA PRO A 478 5.10 -28.94 7.22
C PRO A 478 5.87 -28.21 8.32
N PHE A 479 5.59 -26.93 8.50
CA PHE A 479 6.17 -26.16 9.61
C PHE A 479 5.57 -26.62 10.95
N PRO A 480 6.32 -26.50 12.06
CA PRO A 480 5.77 -26.77 13.38
C PRO A 480 4.56 -25.88 13.69
N ALA A 481 3.58 -26.41 14.42
CA ALA A 481 2.37 -25.66 14.79
C ALA A 481 2.69 -24.40 15.60
N ASN A 482 3.66 -24.48 16.52
CA ASN A 482 4.15 -23.36 17.32
C ASN A 482 4.96 -22.31 16.54
N GLU A 483 5.26 -22.55 15.26
CA GLU A 483 5.79 -21.56 14.32
C GLU A 483 4.71 -20.99 13.37
N SER A 484 3.46 -21.43 13.52
CA SER A 484 2.37 -21.18 12.55
C SER A 484 1.05 -20.75 13.20
N ASP A 485 0.98 -20.74 14.54
CA ASP A 485 -0.20 -20.36 15.30
C ASP A 485 -0.31 -18.84 15.51
N GLU A 486 -1.40 -18.38 16.14
CA GLU A 486 -1.63 -16.96 16.42
C GLU A 486 -0.56 -16.35 17.35
N ARG A 487 0.13 -17.16 18.15
CA ARG A 487 1.25 -16.70 18.97
C ARG A 487 2.51 -16.50 18.12
N ALA A 488 2.80 -17.41 17.19
CA ALA A 488 3.90 -17.29 16.23
C ALA A 488 3.79 -16.01 15.40
N HIS A 489 2.58 -15.66 14.94
CA HIS A 489 2.29 -14.40 14.26
C HIS A 489 2.65 -13.13 15.07
N GLN A 490 2.64 -13.21 16.40
CA GLN A 490 3.00 -12.10 17.29
C GLN A 490 4.50 -12.06 17.62
N ILE A 491 5.09 -13.23 17.91
CA ILE A 491 6.47 -13.31 18.40
C ILE A 491 7.50 -13.34 17.27
N CYS A 492 7.21 -13.97 16.12
CA CYS A 492 8.12 -14.05 14.98
C CYS A 492 7.93 -12.83 14.05
N SER A 493 8.20 -11.64 14.58
CA SER A 493 7.89 -10.34 13.94
C SER A 493 9.12 -9.56 13.44
N SER A 494 10.33 -10.11 13.61
CA SER A 494 11.58 -9.56 13.07
C SER A 494 12.53 -10.67 12.63
N MET A 495 13.57 -10.36 11.85
CA MET A 495 14.60 -11.34 11.46
C MET A 495 15.20 -12.09 12.66
N ARG A 496 15.48 -11.35 13.74
CA ARG A 496 16.10 -11.87 14.97
C ARG A 496 15.12 -12.76 15.75
N ASP A 497 13.86 -12.37 15.78
CA ASP A 497 12.83 -13.11 16.50
C ASP A 497 12.36 -14.34 15.72
N ALA A 498 12.36 -14.28 14.38
CA ALA A 498 12.16 -15.43 13.50
C ALA A 498 13.26 -16.47 13.68
N GLU A 499 14.54 -16.07 13.67
CA GLU A 499 15.67 -16.97 13.95
C GLU A 499 15.56 -17.65 15.33
N ARG A 500 15.03 -16.93 16.33
CA ARG A 500 14.94 -17.40 17.72
C ARG A 500 13.69 -18.25 18.02
N PHE A 501 12.53 -17.86 17.49
CA PHE A 501 11.22 -18.43 17.86
C PHE A 501 10.55 -19.20 16.73
N CYS A 502 10.93 -18.96 15.47
CA CYS A 502 10.47 -19.71 14.29
C CYS A 502 11.67 -20.26 13.45
N PRO A 503 12.61 -21.01 14.07
CA PRO A 503 13.86 -21.41 13.41
C PRO A 503 13.65 -22.29 12.17
N VAL A 504 12.60 -23.12 12.10
CA VAL A 504 12.36 -23.97 10.92
C VAL A 504 11.87 -23.15 9.73
N ARG A 505 10.93 -22.21 9.94
CA ARG A 505 10.53 -21.21 8.93
C ARG A 505 11.70 -20.33 8.51
N TYR A 506 12.51 -19.85 9.46
CA TYR A 506 13.67 -19.03 9.16
C TYR A 506 14.70 -19.76 8.29
N ALA A 507 15.02 -21.03 8.59
CA ALA A 507 15.91 -21.85 7.78
C ALA A 507 15.38 -22.10 6.35
N ALA A 508 14.07 -22.30 6.18
CA ALA A 508 13.45 -22.39 4.86
C ALA A 508 13.53 -21.05 4.10
N MET A 509 13.36 -19.92 4.79
CA MET A 509 13.47 -18.59 4.19
C MET A 509 14.90 -18.26 3.72
N GLN A 510 15.95 -18.73 4.40
CA GLN A 510 17.33 -18.60 3.91
C GLN A 510 17.55 -19.33 2.57
N LYS A 511 16.88 -20.48 2.36
CA LYS A 511 16.88 -21.15 1.04
C LYS A 511 16.15 -20.30 -0.01
N TRP A 512 15.05 -19.64 0.36
CA TRP A 512 14.31 -18.75 -0.54
C TRP A 512 15.17 -17.56 -0.97
N PHE A 513 15.84 -16.90 -0.01
CA PHE A 513 16.75 -15.78 -0.25
C PHE A 513 17.83 -16.12 -1.29
N LYS A 514 18.36 -17.36 -1.23
CA LYS A 514 19.32 -17.85 -2.21
C LYS A 514 18.72 -17.91 -3.62
N ILE A 515 17.59 -18.59 -3.81
CA ILE A 515 16.98 -18.75 -5.15
C ILE A 515 16.48 -17.40 -5.70
N ALA A 516 15.94 -16.53 -4.86
CA ALA A 516 15.55 -15.17 -5.25
C ALA A 516 16.74 -14.33 -5.76
N ARG A 517 17.91 -14.43 -5.09
CA ARG A 517 19.15 -13.75 -5.52
C ARG A 517 19.73 -14.37 -6.79
N GLU A 518 19.74 -15.70 -6.92
CA GLU A 518 20.08 -16.38 -8.18
C GLU A 518 19.17 -15.90 -9.33
N GLY A 519 17.87 -15.79 -9.04
CA GLY A 519 16.81 -15.21 -9.87
C GLY A 519 17.20 -13.87 -10.47
N MET A 520 17.48 -12.89 -9.62
CA MET A 520 17.86 -11.53 -10.06
C MET A 520 19.19 -11.51 -10.81
N ASN A 521 20.23 -12.20 -10.31
CA ASN A 521 21.59 -12.13 -10.84
C ASN A 521 21.72 -12.68 -12.27
N HIS A 522 20.94 -13.70 -12.63
CA HIS A 522 20.99 -14.29 -13.97
C HIS A 522 20.10 -13.55 -14.98
N ILE A 523 19.06 -12.83 -14.54
CA ILE A 523 18.26 -11.97 -15.43
C ILE A 523 19.02 -10.68 -15.80
N GLU A 524 19.70 -10.04 -14.83
CA GLU A 524 20.35 -8.73 -15.01
C GLU A 524 21.19 -8.55 -16.31
N PRO A 525 22.16 -9.43 -16.65
CA PRO A 525 22.99 -9.24 -17.84
C PRO A 525 22.21 -9.30 -19.16
N LEU A 526 21.09 -10.03 -19.19
CA LEU A 526 20.25 -10.21 -20.37
C LEU A 526 19.46 -8.94 -20.75
N LEU A 527 19.37 -7.96 -19.84
CA LEU A 527 18.57 -6.74 -20.03
C LEU A 527 19.29 -5.65 -20.84
N THR A 528 20.55 -5.87 -21.24
CA THR A 528 21.41 -4.89 -21.95
C THR A 528 20.77 -4.35 -23.23
N ASP A 529 20.04 -5.20 -23.96
CA ASP A 529 19.39 -4.82 -25.22
C ASP A 529 17.93 -4.41 -25.14
N LEU A 530 17.35 -4.43 -23.94
CA LEU A 530 15.99 -3.97 -23.70
C LEU A 530 15.91 -2.53 -23.15
N PHE A 531 16.99 -1.99 -22.56
CA PHE A 531 16.95 -0.75 -21.78
C PHE A 531 18.18 0.14 -21.97
N TYR A 532 18.05 1.42 -21.61
CA TYR A 532 19.19 2.35 -21.52
C TYR A 532 19.84 2.26 -20.13
N HIS A 533 21.07 1.71 -20.11
CA HIS A 533 21.85 1.51 -18.88
C HIS A 533 22.89 2.59 -18.61
N LEU A 534 23.45 3.20 -19.65
CA LEU A 534 24.51 4.19 -19.51
C LEU A 534 23.97 5.50 -18.89
N PRO A 535 24.80 6.24 -18.11
CA PRO A 535 24.43 7.55 -17.60
C PRO A 535 24.04 8.51 -18.75
N GLY A 536 22.87 9.12 -18.64
CA GLY A 536 22.38 10.03 -19.67
C GLY A 536 20.90 10.37 -19.52
N PRO A 537 20.36 11.25 -20.38
CA PRO A 537 18.96 11.72 -20.36
C PRO A 537 17.91 10.61 -20.45
N LYS A 538 18.28 9.48 -21.08
CA LYS A 538 17.40 8.34 -21.32
C LYS A 538 17.60 7.16 -20.38
N LYS A 539 18.51 7.24 -19.38
CA LYS A 539 18.80 6.09 -18.48
C LYS A 539 17.52 5.61 -17.80
N THR A 540 17.07 4.42 -18.17
CA THR A 540 15.86 3.81 -17.61
C THR A 540 16.15 2.92 -16.41
N THR A 541 17.35 2.34 -16.33
CA THR A 541 17.65 1.38 -15.26
C THR A 541 18.04 2.05 -13.94
N PRO A 542 17.62 1.48 -12.79
CA PRO A 542 18.02 1.94 -11.47
C PRO A 542 19.48 1.57 -11.16
N SER A 543 20.09 2.36 -10.29
CA SER A 543 21.44 2.16 -9.76
C SER A 543 21.42 1.62 -8.32
N CYS A 544 20.31 1.84 -7.59
CA CYS A 544 20.10 1.26 -6.27
C CYS A 544 20.01 -0.28 -6.37
N PRO A 545 20.69 -1.04 -5.50
CA PRO A 545 20.53 -2.48 -5.42
C PRO A 545 19.16 -2.88 -4.85
N VAL A 546 18.80 -4.14 -5.05
CA VAL A 546 17.69 -4.82 -4.37
C VAL A 546 18.28 -5.79 -3.35
N ASP A 547 17.74 -5.80 -2.14
CA ASP A 547 17.98 -6.86 -1.16
C ASP A 547 16.70 -7.65 -0.89
N VAL A 548 16.85 -8.90 -0.51
CA VAL A 548 15.73 -9.81 -0.20
C VAL A 548 15.43 -9.74 1.29
N SER A 549 14.15 -9.60 1.64
CA SER A 549 13.69 -9.38 3.01
C SER A 549 12.41 -10.17 3.31
N ILE A 550 12.04 -10.25 4.59
CA ILE A 550 10.85 -11.00 5.03
C ILE A 550 9.67 -10.06 5.25
N SER A 551 8.52 -10.41 4.68
CA SER A 551 7.22 -9.89 5.14
C SER A 551 6.71 -10.75 6.29
N PHE A 552 6.65 -10.16 7.48
CA PHE A 552 6.11 -10.78 8.70
C PHE A 552 4.59 -10.59 8.86
N ASP A 553 3.90 -10.08 7.85
CA ASP A 553 2.44 -10.02 7.87
C ASP A 553 1.84 -11.42 7.63
N PRO A 554 1.02 -11.97 8.56
CA PRO A 554 0.32 -13.24 8.35
C PRO A 554 -0.69 -13.23 7.20
N SER A 555 -1.12 -12.06 6.73
CA SER A 555 -2.05 -11.92 5.60
C SER A 555 -1.35 -12.01 4.23
N ALA A 556 -0.04 -11.74 4.18
CA ALA A 556 0.73 -11.77 2.93
C ALA A 556 0.88 -13.21 2.40
N GLY A 557 0.23 -13.50 1.28
CA GLY A 557 0.31 -14.79 0.58
C GLY A 557 1.32 -14.84 -0.56
N VAL A 558 1.81 -13.69 -1.02
CA VAL A 558 2.68 -13.54 -2.19
C VAL A 558 3.86 -12.61 -1.91
N GLN A 559 4.86 -12.66 -2.78
CA GLN A 559 5.97 -11.72 -2.79
C GLN A 559 5.53 -10.28 -3.09
N SER A 560 6.37 -9.29 -2.74
CA SER A 560 6.14 -7.88 -3.09
C SER A 560 7.41 -7.03 -3.13
N TYR A 561 7.37 -5.90 -3.84
CA TYR A 561 8.50 -4.97 -3.98
C TYR A 561 8.27 -3.61 -3.28
N HIS A 562 9.32 -3.07 -2.66
CA HIS A 562 9.35 -1.68 -2.16
C HIS A 562 10.58 -0.91 -2.67
N ARG A 563 10.34 0.25 -3.29
CA ARG A 563 11.40 1.16 -3.75
C ARG A 563 12.13 1.86 -2.61
N SER A 564 13.38 2.22 -2.86
CA SER A 564 14.14 3.15 -2.02
C SER A 564 13.83 4.61 -2.41
N GLN A 565 14.53 5.56 -1.80
CA GLN A 565 14.49 6.97 -2.20
C GLN A 565 15.44 7.22 -3.40
N SER A 566 15.29 8.34 -4.11
CA SER A 566 16.07 8.66 -5.34
C SER A 566 17.60 8.73 -5.18
N TRP A 567 18.12 8.68 -3.95
CA TRP A 567 19.55 8.62 -3.67
C TRP A 567 19.98 7.32 -2.97
N CYS A 568 19.10 6.32 -2.90
CA CYS A 568 19.34 5.00 -2.33
C CYS A 568 20.05 5.01 -0.95
N PRO A 569 19.44 5.58 0.11
CA PRO A 569 20.01 5.53 1.47
C PRO A 569 20.08 4.11 2.05
N SER A 570 19.35 3.17 1.46
CA SER A 570 19.33 1.74 1.75
C SER A 570 18.87 1.02 0.46
N PRO A 571 19.18 -0.27 0.26
CA PRO A 571 18.66 -1.04 -0.88
C PRO A 571 17.14 -0.94 -0.99
N ALA A 572 16.63 -1.13 -2.21
CA ALA A 572 15.22 -1.46 -2.40
C ALA A 572 14.95 -2.89 -1.86
N GLN A 573 13.70 -3.20 -1.53
CA GLN A 573 13.34 -4.47 -0.88
C GLN A 573 12.50 -5.35 -1.81
N TYR A 574 12.91 -6.60 -1.94
CA TYR A 574 12.12 -7.70 -2.48
C TYR A 574 11.66 -8.55 -1.28
N ASN A 575 10.39 -8.43 -0.89
CA ASN A 575 9.83 -9.06 0.30
C ASN A 575 9.24 -10.44 -0.04
N LEU A 576 9.50 -11.41 0.82
CA LEU A 576 8.98 -12.77 0.74
C LEU A 576 8.06 -13.07 1.93
N PRO A 577 6.90 -13.71 1.73
CA PRO A 577 5.93 -13.95 2.81
C PRO A 577 6.40 -15.05 3.78
N PHE A 578 6.37 -14.76 5.09
CA PHE A 578 6.87 -15.69 6.10
C PHE A 578 5.86 -16.79 6.50
N PHE A 579 4.58 -16.43 6.55
CA PHE A 579 3.48 -17.26 7.07
C PHE A 579 2.66 -17.92 5.95
N VAL A 580 3.36 -18.60 5.04
CA VAL A 580 2.80 -19.53 4.06
C VAL A 580 3.10 -20.98 4.46
N ASP A 581 2.22 -21.93 4.14
CA ASP A 581 2.42 -23.33 4.53
C ASP A 581 3.49 -24.04 3.68
N ARG A 582 3.62 -23.61 2.42
CA ARG A 582 4.63 -24.10 1.47
C ARG A 582 5.36 -22.92 0.82
N MET A 583 6.61 -22.70 1.21
CA MET A 583 7.45 -21.65 0.63
C MET A 583 7.91 -22.01 -0.79
N GLY A 584 7.79 -21.06 -1.72
CA GLY A 584 8.03 -21.25 -3.16
C GLY A 584 6.72 -21.28 -3.96
N PRO A 585 6.56 -22.15 -4.98
CA PRO A 585 7.48 -23.22 -5.40
C PRO A 585 8.68 -22.69 -6.20
N LYS A 586 9.80 -23.44 -6.14
CA LYS A 586 11.11 -23.07 -6.73
C LYS A 586 11.05 -22.71 -8.22
N TYR A 587 10.14 -23.33 -8.97
CA TYR A 587 10.01 -23.12 -10.41
C TYR A 587 9.36 -21.78 -10.79
N ALA A 588 8.59 -21.15 -9.88
CA ALA A 588 7.95 -19.87 -10.13
C ALA A 588 8.90 -18.67 -9.90
N GLU A 589 9.92 -18.85 -9.05
CA GLU A 589 10.79 -17.78 -8.54
C GLU A 589 11.49 -16.95 -9.63
N TRP A 590 11.76 -17.55 -10.80
CA TRP A 590 12.33 -16.87 -11.96
C TRP A 590 11.37 -15.86 -12.60
N SER A 591 10.07 -16.19 -12.69
CA SER A 591 9.05 -15.27 -13.18
C SER A 591 8.80 -14.16 -12.15
N VAL A 592 8.75 -14.51 -10.86
CA VAL A 592 8.55 -13.51 -9.80
C VAL A 592 9.76 -12.59 -9.65
N SER A 593 10.99 -13.07 -9.82
CA SER A 593 12.19 -12.23 -9.88
C SER A 593 12.13 -11.23 -11.05
N ALA A 594 11.60 -11.63 -12.20
CA ALA A 594 11.36 -10.72 -13.32
C ALA A 594 10.25 -9.69 -13.02
N HIS A 595 9.23 -10.09 -12.27
CA HIS A 595 8.05 -9.28 -11.87
C HIS A 595 8.40 -8.22 -10.81
N GLU A 596 9.00 -8.63 -9.69
CA GLU A 596 9.27 -7.77 -8.53
C GLU A 596 10.57 -6.97 -8.68
N ALA A 597 11.61 -7.58 -9.26
CA ALA A 597 12.89 -6.92 -9.46
C ALA A 597 13.05 -6.39 -10.90
N ARG A 598 13.89 -7.03 -11.72
CA ARG A 598 14.25 -6.54 -13.06
C ARG A 598 13.83 -7.57 -14.10
N PRO A 599 13.12 -7.20 -15.19
CA PRO A 599 12.82 -5.83 -15.63
C PRO A 599 11.50 -5.23 -15.10
N GLY A 600 10.84 -5.84 -14.10
CA GLY A 600 9.56 -5.40 -13.54
C GLY A 600 9.63 -4.22 -12.55
N HIS A 601 9.03 -4.37 -11.37
CA HIS A 601 8.73 -3.26 -10.45
C HIS A 601 9.95 -2.46 -10.00
N HIS A 602 11.09 -3.10 -9.70
CA HIS A 602 12.31 -2.36 -9.36
C HIS A 602 12.79 -1.49 -10.52
N LEU A 603 12.85 -2.02 -11.74
CA LEU A 603 13.24 -1.22 -12.91
C LEU A 603 12.28 -0.05 -13.14
N GLN A 604 10.97 -0.31 -13.07
CA GLN A 604 9.91 0.68 -13.26
C GLN A 604 9.93 1.80 -12.19
N LEU A 605 9.82 1.42 -10.91
CA LEU A 605 9.59 2.36 -9.81
C LEU A 605 10.87 3.05 -9.35
N GLN A 606 11.96 2.30 -9.18
CA GLN A 606 13.24 2.87 -8.76
C GLN A 606 13.93 3.59 -9.92
N GLY A 607 13.82 3.07 -11.14
CA GLY A 607 14.32 3.74 -12.35
C GLY A 607 13.67 5.10 -12.57
N TYR A 608 12.36 5.22 -12.34
CA TYR A 608 11.66 6.51 -12.35
C TYR A 608 12.14 7.44 -11.22
N GLU A 609 12.12 6.97 -9.96
CA GLU A 609 12.49 7.81 -8.80
C GLU A 609 13.93 8.35 -8.92
N GLU A 610 14.89 7.56 -9.43
CA GLU A 610 16.28 7.99 -9.66
C GLU A 610 16.47 8.91 -10.87
N ASN A 611 15.88 8.58 -12.02
CA ASN A 611 16.27 9.16 -13.31
C ASN A 611 15.26 10.18 -13.86
N PHE A 612 13.98 10.10 -13.48
CA PHE A 612 12.88 10.81 -14.17
C PHE A 612 11.92 11.58 -13.25
N SER A 613 12.10 11.54 -11.92
CA SER A 613 11.37 12.39 -10.96
C SER A 613 11.35 13.86 -11.42
N ASP A 614 10.16 14.45 -11.55
CA ASP A 614 10.04 15.89 -11.85
C ASP A 614 10.64 16.73 -10.72
N THR A 615 11.30 17.82 -11.10
CA THR A 615 12.04 18.73 -10.22
C THR A 615 11.37 20.08 -10.10
N CYS A 616 10.40 20.37 -10.97
CA CYS A 616 9.56 21.53 -10.82
C CYS A 616 8.77 21.43 -9.51
N PRO A 617 8.56 22.56 -8.79
CA PRO A 617 7.61 22.58 -7.69
C PRO A 617 6.26 22.13 -8.23
N SER A 618 5.78 20.97 -7.76
CA SER A 618 4.50 20.48 -8.22
C SER A 618 3.44 21.50 -7.77
N SER A 619 2.61 21.95 -8.71
CA SER A 619 1.38 22.66 -8.36
C SER A 619 0.32 21.69 -7.81
N LEU A 620 0.69 20.44 -7.50
CA LEU A 620 -0.18 19.28 -7.58
C LEU A 620 0.25 18.10 -6.69
N ASP A 621 0.79 18.38 -5.50
CA ASP A 621 1.28 17.34 -4.56
C ASP A 621 0.19 16.30 -4.20
N LEU A 622 -1.09 16.65 -4.40
CA LEU A 622 -2.28 15.82 -4.22
C LEU A 622 -2.52 14.79 -5.36
N LEU A 623 -2.11 15.10 -6.59
CA LEU A 623 -2.32 14.24 -7.76
C LEU A 623 -1.18 13.24 -7.97
N ASP A 624 0.03 13.56 -7.51
CA ASP A 624 1.22 12.69 -7.61
C ASP A 624 1.27 11.59 -6.53
N ASP A 625 0.50 11.72 -5.44
CA ASP A 625 0.32 10.68 -4.42
C ASP A 625 -0.67 9.57 -4.89
N GLN A 626 -1.23 9.64 -6.11
CA GLN A 626 -2.13 8.62 -6.71
C GLN A 626 -1.39 7.36 -7.18
N GLN A 627 -2.04 6.19 -7.03
CA GLN A 627 -1.49 4.89 -7.44
C GLN A 627 -2.19 4.36 -8.70
N PHE A 628 -1.41 3.95 -9.71
CA PHE A 628 -1.93 3.41 -10.97
C PHE A 628 -1.60 1.93 -11.09
N THR A 629 -2.50 1.09 -10.55
CA THR A 629 -2.29 -0.36 -10.44
C THR A 629 -2.14 -1.01 -11.82
N ALA A 630 -3.02 -0.74 -12.79
CA ALA A 630 -2.88 -1.32 -14.13
C ALA A 630 -1.59 -0.92 -14.86
N PHE A 631 -1.04 0.28 -14.66
CA PHE A 631 0.27 0.61 -15.23
C PHE A 631 1.39 -0.21 -14.59
N SER A 632 1.38 -0.31 -13.26
CA SER A 632 2.49 -0.90 -12.49
C SER A 632 2.49 -2.43 -12.59
N GLU A 633 1.35 -3.04 -12.31
CA GLU A 633 1.14 -4.49 -12.43
C GLU A 633 1.17 -4.93 -13.90
N GLY A 634 0.63 -4.09 -14.80
CA GLY A 634 0.70 -4.34 -16.23
C GLY A 634 2.13 -4.31 -16.76
N TRP A 635 2.98 -3.42 -16.24
CA TRP A 635 4.41 -3.42 -16.56
C TRP A 635 5.12 -4.66 -16.02
N ALA A 636 4.89 -5.05 -14.76
CA ALA A 636 5.50 -6.24 -14.19
C ALA A 636 5.07 -7.54 -14.90
N MET A 637 3.79 -7.65 -15.27
CA MET A 637 3.27 -8.72 -16.11
C MET A 637 3.84 -8.72 -17.54
N TYR A 638 4.10 -7.53 -18.11
CA TYR A 638 4.76 -7.37 -19.41
C TYR A 638 6.25 -7.75 -19.33
N ALA A 639 6.89 -7.50 -18.18
CA ALA A 639 8.24 -7.93 -17.85
C ALA A 639 8.36 -9.46 -17.74
N GLU A 640 7.34 -10.16 -17.22
CA GLU A 640 7.28 -11.63 -17.30
C GLU A 640 7.07 -12.13 -18.74
N ASN A 641 6.11 -11.55 -19.46
CA ASN A 641 5.75 -11.94 -20.82
C ASN A 641 5.19 -10.73 -21.60
N PRO A 642 5.86 -10.27 -22.67
CA PRO A 642 6.89 -10.96 -23.45
C PRO A 642 8.34 -10.83 -22.97
N LEU A 643 8.74 -9.88 -22.11
CA LEU A 643 10.17 -9.57 -21.97
C LEU A 643 11.02 -10.78 -21.53
N ALA A 644 10.78 -11.31 -20.33
CA ALA A 644 11.51 -12.47 -19.82
C ALA A 644 11.26 -13.72 -20.68
N ALA A 645 10.01 -14.00 -21.02
CA ALA A 645 9.62 -15.22 -21.72
C ALA A 645 10.05 -15.31 -23.20
N LYS A 646 10.25 -14.19 -23.90
CA LYS A 646 10.43 -14.15 -25.36
C LYS A 646 11.55 -13.24 -25.85
N ASP A 647 11.72 -12.06 -25.26
CA ASP A 647 12.72 -11.11 -25.74
C ASP A 647 14.14 -11.45 -25.23
N ILE A 648 14.26 -12.18 -24.11
CA ILE A 648 15.54 -12.70 -23.57
C ILE A 648 15.58 -14.22 -23.37
N ASP A 649 14.57 -14.96 -23.86
CA ASP A 649 14.53 -16.43 -23.83
C ASP A 649 14.72 -17.07 -22.42
N LEU A 650 14.40 -16.40 -21.32
CA LEU A 650 14.74 -16.80 -19.93
C LEU A 650 14.30 -18.23 -19.55
N PHE A 651 13.19 -18.70 -20.13
CA PHE A 651 12.60 -20.01 -19.84
C PHE A 651 12.89 -21.07 -20.92
N LYS A 652 13.64 -20.71 -21.96
CA LYS A 652 14.03 -21.62 -23.05
C LYS A 652 14.79 -22.81 -22.47
N ASN A 653 14.47 -24.01 -22.96
CA ASN A 653 15.00 -25.29 -22.46
C ASN A 653 14.71 -25.58 -20.97
N HIS A 654 13.86 -24.78 -20.30
CA HIS A 654 13.48 -24.94 -18.90
C HIS A 654 11.96 -25.06 -18.73
N PRO A 655 11.33 -26.16 -19.19
CA PRO A 655 9.87 -26.28 -19.29
C PRO A 655 9.14 -26.08 -17.96
N LEU A 656 9.74 -26.47 -16.83
CA LEU A 656 9.14 -26.26 -15.51
C LEU A 656 9.17 -24.78 -15.06
N LYS A 657 10.23 -24.02 -15.42
CA LYS A 657 10.27 -22.55 -15.19
C LYS A 657 9.26 -21.85 -16.11
N TRP A 658 9.15 -22.30 -17.35
CA TRP A 658 8.14 -21.81 -18.32
C TRP A 658 6.72 -22.05 -17.79
N TYR A 659 6.44 -23.23 -17.22
CA TYR A 659 5.19 -23.49 -16.51
C TYR A 659 4.96 -22.54 -15.33
N GLY A 660 5.99 -22.19 -14.56
CA GLY A 660 5.91 -21.17 -13.51
C GLY A 660 5.38 -19.83 -14.02
N MET A 661 5.94 -19.32 -15.13
CA MET A 661 5.46 -18.11 -15.80
C MET A 661 4.04 -18.28 -16.36
N LEU A 662 3.74 -19.38 -17.06
CA LEU A 662 2.39 -19.63 -17.57
C LEU A 662 1.35 -19.75 -16.46
N LYS A 663 1.69 -20.36 -15.32
CA LYS A 663 0.83 -20.42 -14.12
C LYS A 663 0.51 -19.01 -13.62
N ALA A 664 1.51 -18.12 -13.52
CA ALA A 664 1.29 -16.72 -13.17
C ALA A 664 0.37 -16.01 -14.19
N GLN A 665 0.59 -16.20 -15.48
CA GLN A 665 -0.24 -15.60 -16.54
C GLN A 665 -1.69 -16.13 -16.52
N ILE A 666 -1.89 -17.44 -16.37
CA ILE A 666 -3.21 -18.08 -16.23
C ILE A 666 -3.93 -17.52 -15.00
N TRP A 667 -3.24 -17.40 -13.87
CA TRP A 667 -3.80 -16.80 -12.65
C TRP A 667 -4.32 -15.39 -12.89
N ARG A 668 -3.54 -14.51 -13.54
CA ARG A 668 -4.01 -13.15 -13.85
C ARG A 668 -5.11 -13.13 -14.91
N ALA A 669 -5.25 -14.15 -15.76
CA ALA A 669 -6.44 -14.34 -16.59
C ALA A 669 -7.67 -14.77 -15.76
N LEU A 670 -7.52 -15.69 -14.81
CA LEU A 670 -8.58 -16.07 -13.87
C LEU A 670 -9.03 -14.88 -13.02
N ARG A 671 -8.10 -14.01 -12.57
CA ARG A 671 -8.43 -12.75 -11.87
C ARG A 671 -9.41 -11.89 -12.67
N LEU A 672 -9.27 -11.77 -14.00
CA LEU A 672 -10.23 -11.03 -14.84
C LEU A 672 -11.64 -11.66 -14.80
N ILE A 673 -11.73 -12.99 -14.81
CA ILE A 673 -13.00 -13.74 -14.82
C ILE A 673 -13.67 -13.71 -13.44
N ILE A 674 -12.88 -13.91 -12.38
CA ILE A 674 -13.34 -14.05 -10.99
C ILE A 674 -13.73 -12.70 -10.40
N ASP A 675 -12.91 -11.64 -10.56
CA ASP A 675 -13.23 -10.30 -10.04
C ASP A 675 -14.55 -9.78 -10.65
N THR A 676 -14.66 -9.78 -11.99
CA THR A 676 -15.93 -9.47 -12.67
C THR A 676 -17.03 -10.49 -12.36
N GLY A 677 -16.66 -11.74 -12.04
CA GLY A 677 -17.52 -12.80 -11.54
C GLY A 677 -18.27 -12.39 -10.28
N LEU A 678 -17.52 -12.19 -9.20
CA LEU A 678 -17.97 -11.90 -7.85
C LEU A 678 -18.66 -10.53 -7.73
N HIS A 679 -18.21 -9.54 -8.52
CA HIS A 679 -18.71 -8.17 -8.42
C HIS A 679 -19.76 -7.77 -9.46
N TYR A 680 -19.94 -8.54 -10.55
CA TYR A 680 -20.89 -8.20 -11.61
C TYR A 680 -21.71 -9.37 -12.17
N LYS A 681 -21.15 -10.59 -12.24
CA LYS A 681 -21.82 -11.77 -12.83
C LYS A 681 -22.46 -12.74 -11.83
N TYR A 682 -22.53 -12.39 -10.55
CA TYR A 682 -23.09 -13.25 -9.49
C TYR A 682 -22.41 -14.62 -9.36
N MET A 683 -21.10 -14.69 -9.66
CA MET A 683 -20.31 -15.89 -9.38
C MET A 683 -20.29 -16.15 -7.86
N THR A 684 -20.39 -17.42 -7.47
CA THR A 684 -20.26 -17.84 -6.07
C THR A 684 -18.80 -17.96 -5.65
N ARG A 685 -18.53 -17.97 -4.34
CA ARG A 685 -17.19 -18.23 -3.80
C ARG A 685 -16.64 -19.57 -4.31
N ASP A 686 -17.45 -20.62 -4.20
CA ASP A 686 -17.06 -21.99 -4.53
C ASP A 686 -16.74 -22.16 -6.03
N GLN A 687 -17.45 -21.44 -6.91
CA GLN A 687 -17.11 -21.37 -8.33
C GLN A 687 -15.72 -20.76 -8.56
N ALA A 688 -15.37 -19.70 -7.82
CA ALA A 688 -14.04 -19.07 -7.93
C ALA A 688 -12.92 -19.99 -7.40
N VAL A 689 -13.16 -20.72 -6.31
CA VAL A 689 -12.23 -21.74 -5.77
C VAL A 689 -12.06 -22.89 -6.77
N GLN A 690 -13.15 -23.40 -7.34
CA GLN A 690 -13.11 -24.46 -8.35
C GLN A 690 -12.29 -24.05 -9.58
N MET A 691 -12.36 -22.79 -10.02
CA MET A 691 -11.53 -22.28 -11.11
C MET A 691 -10.03 -22.33 -10.81
N PHE A 692 -9.59 -22.15 -9.56
CA PHE A 692 -8.18 -22.34 -9.17
C PHE A 692 -7.77 -23.81 -9.26
N HIS A 693 -8.61 -24.75 -8.78
CA HIS A 693 -8.33 -26.18 -8.83
C HIS A 693 -8.28 -26.72 -10.28
N GLU A 694 -9.17 -26.24 -11.13
CA GLU A 694 -9.33 -26.66 -12.53
C GLU A 694 -8.22 -26.10 -13.41
N TYR A 695 -8.03 -24.77 -13.42
CA TYR A 695 -7.17 -24.09 -14.39
C TYR A 695 -5.78 -23.71 -13.85
N LEU A 696 -5.67 -23.37 -12.56
CA LEU A 696 -4.39 -22.96 -11.96
C LEU A 696 -3.60 -24.15 -11.37
N TRP A 697 -4.31 -25.26 -11.12
CA TRP A 697 -3.79 -26.45 -10.43
C TRP A 697 -3.27 -26.10 -9.03
N GLU A 698 -3.97 -25.18 -8.37
CA GLU A 698 -3.66 -24.70 -7.03
C GLU A 698 -4.76 -25.09 -6.05
N SER A 699 -4.37 -25.55 -4.87
CA SER A 699 -5.29 -26.02 -3.82
C SER A 699 -4.74 -25.82 -2.40
N SER A 700 -3.74 -24.94 -2.25
CA SER A 700 -3.22 -24.52 -0.94
C SER A 700 -4.00 -23.34 -0.36
N ASP A 701 -3.60 -22.92 0.85
CA ASP A 701 -4.09 -21.73 1.58
C ASP A 701 -4.06 -20.44 0.75
N ILE A 702 -3.16 -20.35 -0.24
CA ILE A 702 -3.07 -19.26 -1.21
C ILE A 702 -4.41 -19.03 -1.92
N THR A 703 -5.15 -20.09 -2.28
CA THR A 703 -6.46 -19.97 -2.95
C THR A 703 -7.45 -19.22 -2.07
N GLU A 704 -7.62 -19.62 -0.81
CA GLU A 704 -8.57 -18.99 0.11
C GLU A 704 -8.18 -17.54 0.44
N LYS A 705 -6.88 -17.28 0.67
CA LYS A 705 -6.33 -15.93 0.88
C LYS A 705 -6.64 -15.00 -0.30
N GLU A 706 -6.47 -15.48 -1.52
CA GLU A 706 -6.68 -14.67 -2.72
C GLU A 706 -8.15 -14.51 -3.10
N ILE A 707 -9.00 -15.53 -2.93
CA ILE A 707 -10.45 -15.35 -3.09
C ILE A 707 -10.96 -14.32 -2.07
N ASN A 708 -10.57 -14.40 -0.79
CA ASN A 708 -10.89 -13.38 0.22
C ASN A 708 -10.50 -11.97 -0.25
N ARG A 709 -9.28 -11.82 -0.77
CA ARG A 709 -8.75 -10.55 -1.30
C ARG A 709 -9.59 -10.01 -2.46
N TYR A 710 -10.07 -10.87 -3.34
CA TYR A 710 -10.93 -10.46 -4.45
C TYR A 710 -12.31 -10.03 -3.94
N GLN A 711 -12.94 -10.80 -3.03
CA GLN A 711 -14.23 -10.45 -2.44
C GLN A 711 -14.25 -9.06 -1.77
N SER A 712 -13.12 -8.64 -1.18
CA SER A 712 -12.99 -7.38 -0.45
C SER A 712 -12.45 -6.21 -1.27
N TRP A 713 -11.56 -6.46 -2.24
CA TRP A 713 -10.87 -5.40 -3.00
C TRP A 713 -11.27 -5.36 -4.48
N ALA A 714 -12.57 -5.17 -4.71
CA ALA A 714 -13.19 -5.20 -6.02
C ALA A 714 -12.48 -4.35 -7.10
N GLY A 715 -12.15 -4.95 -8.24
CA GLY A 715 -11.57 -4.28 -9.41
C GLY A 715 -10.04 -4.24 -9.39
N GLN A 716 -9.39 -4.42 -8.25
CA GLN A 716 -7.93 -4.43 -8.15
C GLN A 716 -7.34 -5.62 -8.93
N ALA A 717 -7.93 -6.80 -8.80
CA ALA A 717 -7.45 -8.02 -9.45
C ALA A 717 -7.62 -7.96 -10.99
N ALA A 718 -8.56 -7.17 -11.50
CA ALA A 718 -8.75 -6.94 -12.93
C ALA A 718 -7.63 -6.08 -13.59
N SER A 719 -6.86 -5.33 -12.82
CA SER A 719 -5.87 -4.37 -13.35
C SER A 719 -4.63 -5.00 -13.99
N TYR A 720 -4.14 -6.12 -13.45
CA TYR A 720 -2.91 -6.81 -13.86
C TYR A 720 -2.85 -7.09 -15.37
N MET A 721 -3.74 -7.97 -15.85
CA MET A 721 -3.70 -8.42 -17.25
C MET A 721 -4.30 -7.39 -18.22
N THR A 722 -5.25 -6.55 -17.79
CA THR A 722 -5.71 -5.43 -18.63
C THR A 722 -4.57 -4.45 -18.92
N GLY A 723 -3.75 -4.14 -17.93
CA GLY A 723 -2.56 -3.31 -18.09
C GLY A 723 -1.47 -3.94 -18.96
N GLN A 724 -1.16 -5.22 -18.74
CA GLN A 724 -0.22 -5.97 -19.57
C GLN A 724 -0.62 -5.94 -21.05
N LEU A 725 -1.89 -6.24 -21.33
CA LEU A 725 -2.43 -6.27 -22.69
C LEU A 725 -2.46 -4.88 -23.32
N ALA A 726 -2.69 -3.82 -22.54
CA ALA A 726 -2.58 -2.44 -23.02
C ALA A 726 -1.14 -2.10 -23.44
N ILE A 727 -0.15 -2.35 -22.57
CA ILE A 727 1.27 -2.07 -22.87
C ILE A 727 1.77 -2.92 -24.05
N TRP A 728 1.40 -4.20 -24.11
CA TRP A 728 1.77 -5.06 -25.24
C TRP A 728 1.07 -4.64 -26.53
N SER A 729 -0.18 -4.17 -26.47
CA SER A 729 -0.87 -3.61 -27.64
C SER A 729 -0.23 -2.30 -28.12
N MET A 730 0.24 -1.44 -27.21
CA MET A 730 0.99 -0.23 -27.56
C MET A 730 2.30 -0.59 -28.27
N ARG A 731 3.04 -1.60 -27.76
CA ARG A 731 4.25 -2.10 -28.42
C ARG A 731 3.98 -2.61 -29.83
N LYS A 732 2.99 -3.50 -29.99
CA LYS A 732 2.64 -4.06 -31.31
C LYS A 732 2.20 -3.01 -32.32
N ASP A 733 1.48 -1.96 -31.87
CA ASP A 733 1.13 -0.84 -32.75
C ASP A 733 2.37 -0.05 -33.19
N ALA A 734 3.28 0.25 -32.26
CA ALA A 734 4.53 0.94 -32.56
C ALA A 734 5.44 0.13 -33.48
N GLU A 735 5.63 -1.18 -33.23
CA GLU A 735 6.37 -2.11 -34.08
C GLU A 735 5.81 -2.10 -35.52
N ARG A 736 4.49 -2.29 -35.66
CA ARG A 736 3.79 -2.33 -36.95
C ARG A 736 3.89 -1.02 -37.73
N ARG A 737 3.81 0.14 -37.04
CA ARG A 737 3.78 1.46 -37.68
C ARG A 737 5.16 2.03 -37.97
N LEU A 738 6.16 1.71 -37.16
CA LEU A 738 7.54 2.20 -37.34
C LEU A 738 8.37 1.25 -38.22
N GLY A 739 8.05 -0.05 -38.26
CA GLY A 739 8.80 -1.03 -39.03
C GLY A 739 10.28 -1.01 -38.66
N THR A 740 11.16 -0.81 -39.65
CA THR A 740 12.62 -0.70 -39.43
C THR A 740 13.05 0.50 -38.58
N LYS A 741 12.17 1.49 -38.34
CA LYS A 741 12.41 2.61 -37.40
C LYS A 741 12.08 2.26 -35.95
N PHE A 742 11.49 1.08 -35.67
CA PHE A 742 11.16 0.69 -34.30
C PHE A 742 12.43 0.42 -33.49
N ASN A 743 12.47 0.92 -32.25
CA ASN A 743 13.53 0.62 -31.30
C ASN A 743 12.92 0.29 -29.93
N LEU A 744 13.23 -0.90 -29.40
CA LEU A 744 12.63 -1.38 -28.16
C LEU A 744 13.12 -0.63 -26.92
N LYS A 745 14.40 -0.21 -26.88
CA LYS A 745 14.95 0.63 -25.79
C LYS A 745 14.23 1.99 -25.76
N GLU A 746 14.00 2.59 -26.92
CA GLU A 746 13.24 3.85 -27.05
C GLU A 746 11.78 3.67 -26.65
N PHE A 747 11.09 2.61 -27.09
CA PHE A 747 9.72 2.31 -26.66
C PHE A 747 9.62 2.21 -25.12
N HIS A 748 10.53 1.46 -24.48
CA HIS A 748 10.55 1.35 -23.02
C HIS A 748 10.86 2.70 -22.34
N TYR A 749 11.76 3.51 -22.88
CA TYR A 749 11.99 4.89 -22.38
C TYR A 749 10.73 5.76 -22.47
N GLN A 750 10.00 5.70 -23.59
CA GLN A 750 8.79 6.49 -23.81
C GLN A 750 7.61 6.03 -22.93
N VAL A 751 7.58 4.77 -22.48
CA VAL A 751 6.62 4.24 -21.49
C VAL A 751 7.02 4.59 -20.06
N LEU A 752 8.28 4.33 -19.68
CA LEU A 752 8.74 4.42 -18.28
C LEU A 752 9.02 5.85 -17.79
N SER A 753 9.42 6.77 -18.68
CA SER A 753 9.99 8.06 -18.27
C SER A 753 8.97 9.11 -17.77
N HIS A 754 7.70 8.72 -17.61
CA HIS A 754 6.61 9.51 -17.01
C HIS A 754 6.20 9.01 -15.62
N GLY A 755 6.73 7.86 -15.18
CA GLY A 755 6.35 7.21 -13.93
C GLY A 755 4.95 6.59 -14.00
N GLN A 756 4.36 6.35 -12.83
CA GLN A 756 2.99 5.86 -12.74
C GLN A 756 2.01 6.93 -13.25
N ALA A 757 1.15 6.55 -14.19
CA ALA A 757 0.10 7.38 -14.77
C ALA A 757 -1.02 6.50 -15.37
N PRO A 758 -2.20 7.06 -15.67
CA PRO A 758 -3.26 6.37 -16.40
C PRO A 758 -2.79 5.80 -17.76
N LEU A 759 -3.21 4.58 -18.10
CA LEU A 759 -2.80 3.91 -19.34
C LEU A 759 -3.31 4.60 -20.61
N ASN A 760 -4.43 5.33 -20.53
CA ASN A 760 -4.91 6.14 -21.65
C ASN A 760 -3.91 7.28 -22.00
N PHE A 761 -3.29 7.91 -21.00
CA PHE A 761 -2.23 8.91 -21.21
C PHE A 761 -0.95 8.28 -21.78
N ILE A 762 -0.52 7.13 -21.24
CA ILE A 762 0.66 6.41 -21.76
C ILE A 762 0.45 6.01 -23.21
N LYS A 763 -0.76 5.50 -23.55
CA LYS A 763 -1.15 5.18 -24.93
C LYS A 763 -1.09 6.40 -25.84
N GLU A 764 -1.74 7.51 -25.48
CA GLU A 764 -1.72 8.75 -26.26
C GLU A 764 -0.28 9.27 -26.46
N HIS A 765 0.56 9.17 -25.43
CA HIS A 765 1.96 9.56 -25.51
C HIS A 765 2.76 8.68 -26.48
N VAL A 766 2.62 7.35 -26.40
CA VAL A 766 3.25 6.40 -27.34
C VAL A 766 2.75 6.64 -28.77
N GLU A 767 1.45 6.82 -28.98
CA GLU A 767 0.88 7.12 -30.31
C GLU A 767 1.47 8.42 -30.89
N THR A 768 1.67 9.44 -30.05
CA THR A 768 2.29 10.70 -30.46
C THR A 768 3.80 10.53 -30.75
N TYR A 769 4.52 9.72 -29.96
CA TYR A 769 5.91 9.35 -30.23
C TYR A 769 6.09 8.65 -31.58
N VAL A 770 5.22 7.67 -31.89
CA VAL A 770 5.21 6.99 -33.20
C VAL A 770 4.94 7.99 -34.32
N ASP A 771 3.93 8.85 -34.15
CA ASP A 771 3.58 9.91 -35.10
C ASP A 771 4.76 10.84 -35.43
N CYS A 772 5.50 11.23 -34.41
CA CYS A 772 6.66 12.11 -34.50
C CYS A 772 7.90 11.43 -35.11
N THR A 773 8.06 10.13 -34.88
CA THR A 773 9.17 9.33 -35.43
C THR A 773 8.96 9.05 -36.93
N LEU A 774 7.71 9.00 -37.37
CA LEU A 774 7.33 9.00 -38.78
C LEU A 774 7.54 10.38 -39.43
N ASP A 775 7.06 11.44 -38.77
CA ASP A 775 7.11 12.82 -39.26
C ASP A 775 7.47 13.81 -38.13
N ARG A 776 8.72 14.29 -38.15
CA ARG A 776 9.28 15.22 -37.16
C ARG A 776 8.69 16.64 -37.27
N SER A 777 7.98 16.99 -38.34
CA SER A 777 7.42 18.33 -38.57
C SER A 777 6.14 18.60 -37.76
N LYS A 778 5.45 17.55 -37.32
CA LYS A 778 4.21 17.62 -36.55
C LYS A 778 4.36 18.45 -35.26
N PRO A 779 3.33 19.22 -34.86
CA PRO A 779 3.34 19.95 -33.59
C PRO A 779 3.61 19.03 -32.39
N GLY A 780 4.42 19.51 -31.44
CA GLY A 780 4.79 18.78 -30.21
C GLY A 780 5.98 17.82 -30.35
N CYS A 781 6.44 17.51 -31.57
CA CYS A 781 7.50 16.51 -31.76
C CYS A 781 8.86 16.92 -31.19
N LYS A 782 9.17 18.22 -31.15
CA LYS A 782 10.35 18.77 -30.47
C LYS A 782 10.37 18.55 -28.95
N GLU A 783 9.24 18.22 -28.33
CA GLU A 783 9.13 17.92 -26.88
C GLU A 783 9.25 16.42 -26.61
N ILE A 784 8.68 15.57 -27.47
CA ILE A 784 8.63 14.10 -27.30
C ILE A 784 9.93 13.42 -27.77
N LEU A 785 10.51 13.90 -28.87
CA LEU A 785 11.76 13.39 -29.42
C LEU A 785 12.99 14.08 -28.82
N LYS A 786 12.88 14.72 -27.65
CA LYS A 786 14.04 15.30 -26.96
C LYS A 786 15.06 14.20 -26.67
N GLU A 787 16.17 14.26 -27.38
CA GLU A 787 17.33 13.41 -27.15
C GLU A 787 17.96 13.79 -25.79
N ASP A 788 17.91 15.08 -25.43
CA ASP A 788 18.31 15.63 -24.13
C ASP A 788 17.11 16.04 -23.24
N LYS A 789 16.79 15.23 -22.23
CA LYS A 789 16.31 15.77 -20.94
C LYS A 789 17.54 16.36 -20.22
N PRO A 790 17.48 17.56 -19.61
CA PRO A 790 18.62 18.07 -18.86
C PRO A 790 18.98 17.06 -17.76
N VAL A 791 20.17 16.46 -17.84
CA VAL A 791 20.67 15.56 -16.81
C VAL A 791 20.78 16.38 -15.53
N LEU A 792 19.95 16.03 -14.53
CA LEU A 792 19.96 16.73 -13.25
C LEU A 792 21.37 16.66 -12.67
N SER A 793 22.06 17.80 -12.69
CA SER A 793 23.45 17.89 -12.25
C SER A 793 23.59 17.41 -10.80
N ASN A 794 24.77 16.96 -10.39
CA ASN A 794 24.96 16.51 -9.00
C ASN A 794 24.68 17.64 -7.99
N SER A 795 24.82 18.91 -8.36
CA SER A 795 24.39 20.06 -7.55
C SER A 795 22.87 20.23 -7.53
N THR A 796 22.17 20.10 -8.66
CA THR A 796 20.69 20.12 -8.71
C THR A 796 20.11 18.95 -7.92
N ARG A 797 20.67 17.74 -8.05
CA ARG A 797 20.35 16.56 -7.22
C ARG A 797 20.62 16.84 -5.75
N ALA A 798 21.72 17.48 -5.39
CA ALA A 798 22.01 17.91 -4.03
C ALA A 798 21.04 18.98 -3.52
N GLU A 799 20.55 19.87 -4.38
CA GLU A 799 19.54 20.86 -4.03
C GLU A 799 18.16 20.23 -3.86
N ILE A 800 17.74 19.29 -4.72
CA ILE A 800 16.53 18.48 -4.54
C ILE A 800 16.63 17.67 -3.24
N ARG A 801 17.79 17.06 -2.95
CA ARG A 801 18.07 16.44 -1.65
C ARG A 801 17.92 17.46 -0.51
N ARG A 802 18.45 18.69 -0.63
CA ARG A 802 18.30 19.76 0.37
C ARG A 802 16.88 20.31 0.46
N ARG A 803 16.06 20.34 -0.60
CA ARG A 803 14.65 20.77 -0.59
C ARG A 803 13.77 19.67 0.01
N LYS A 804 13.86 18.42 -0.46
CA LYS A 804 13.22 17.23 0.16
C LYS A 804 13.66 17.09 1.64
N MET A 805 14.91 17.41 2.00
CA MET A 805 15.38 17.44 3.39
C MET A 805 15.03 18.71 4.18
N ASN A 806 14.92 19.91 3.62
CA ASN A 806 14.52 21.10 4.38
C ASN A 806 13.01 21.09 4.67
N LYS A 807 12.23 20.41 3.81
CA LYS A 807 10.87 20.00 4.19
C LYS A 807 10.85 19.17 5.49
N LYS A 808 11.96 18.61 6.04
CA LYS A 808 12.04 17.77 7.28
C LYS A 808 11.25 18.23 8.51
N ARG A 809 10.85 19.49 8.70
CA ARG A 809 9.92 19.82 9.81
C ARG A 809 8.49 19.36 9.52
N ILE A 810 7.94 19.72 8.36
CA ILE A 810 6.65 19.22 7.87
C ILE A 810 6.78 17.78 7.34
N TRP A 811 7.96 17.35 6.90
CA TRP A 811 8.23 16.02 6.34
C TRP A 811 8.68 14.98 7.36
N LYS A 812 9.25 15.34 8.53
CA LYS A 812 9.24 14.40 9.68
C LYS A 812 7.82 14.19 10.16
N LEU A 813 6.97 15.21 10.10
CA LEU A 813 5.54 15.04 10.32
C LEU A 813 4.92 14.15 9.24
N LYS A 814 4.99 14.51 7.94
CA LYS A 814 4.48 13.74 6.80
C LYS A 814 5.02 12.31 6.81
N LYS A 815 6.31 12.07 7.12
CA LYS A 815 6.89 10.72 7.20
C LYS A 815 6.49 9.96 8.48
N HIS A 816 6.29 10.60 9.63
CA HIS A 816 5.78 9.89 10.82
C HIS A 816 4.29 9.56 10.68
N LEU A 817 3.52 10.46 10.06
CA LEU A 817 2.09 10.29 9.73
C LEU A 817 1.89 9.31 8.56
N GLN A 818 2.74 9.33 7.54
CA GLN A 818 2.78 8.33 6.47
C GLN A 818 3.40 7.02 6.93
N HIS A 819 4.30 6.94 7.91
CA HIS A 819 4.60 5.63 8.52
C HIS A 819 3.37 5.09 9.25
N LEU A 820 2.60 5.94 9.95
CA LEU A 820 1.32 5.56 10.56
C LEU A 820 0.18 5.24 9.55
N GLN A 821 0.41 5.32 8.23
CA GLN A 821 -0.60 5.01 7.21
C GLN A 821 -0.07 4.10 6.09
N HIS A 822 1.04 4.47 5.46
CA HIS A 822 1.70 3.79 4.34
C HIS A 822 2.63 2.65 4.73
N SER A 823 3.03 2.47 6.00
CA SER A 823 3.72 1.22 6.39
C SER A 823 2.79 0.00 6.49
N GLN A 824 1.52 0.15 6.09
CA GLN A 824 0.55 -0.94 5.93
C GLN A 824 -0.23 -0.89 4.59
N THR A 825 -0.12 0.17 3.76
CA THR A 825 -0.89 0.26 2.49
C THR A 825 -0.28 -0.50 1.29
N PHE A 826 0.76 -1.32 1.51
CA PHE A 826 1.38 -2.20 0.50
C PHE A 826 1.36 -3.69 0.88
N TYR A 827 0.62 -4.07 1.93
CA TYR A 827 0.53 -5.45 2.41
C TYR A 827 -0.80 -6.08 1.99
N PHE A 828 -0.86 -6.69 0.79
CA PHE A 828 -1.88 -7.66 0.34
C PHE A 828 -1.42 -8.54 -0.85
#